data_AF-A0A7X5DXS3-F1
#
_entry.id   AF-A0A7X5DXS3-F1
#
_cell.length_a   1.000
_cell.length_b   1.000
_cell.length_c   1.000
_cell.angle_alpha   90.00
_cell.angle_beta   90.00
_cell.angle_gamma   90.00
#
_symmetry.space_group_name_H-M   'P 1'
#
loop_
_entity.id
_entity.type
_entity.pdbx_description
1 polymer ?
#
loop_
_entity_poly.entity_id
_entity_poly.type
_entity_poly.pdbx_seq_one_letter_code
_entity_poly.pdbx_strand_id
1 'polypeptide(L)'
;MKHENYGRVTIPTDVDVIPETLELLRRWGADAIRDCDGTDFPEALRSAGAKVYATYYTTRRDNAWAEANPDEVQQCYLMTGFHTAGGCGSLSIPLMQGVSTELMAVNTRDDIKRWWEVMDRSAGEPVSPDSWHYDGQSGCVVLESPIPFHDYTVSFLAYLIWDPVHMYNAVTNSWTDVEHQITFDVRQPKTHRYSMERLRRFIASHPYVDVIRYTTFFHQFTLVFDELRREKYVDWYGYSASVSPYILEQFEKEAGYRFRPEFIIDEGYHNNQYRVPTREYKDFMAFQRREVAKLAREMVDITHELGKEAMMFLGDHWIGMEPFLEEFPTIGLDAVVGSVGSGATLRLISDIPGVKYTEGRFLPYFFPDTFHEGGDPVREAKENWVTARRAILRKPVDRIGYGGYLKLACQFPEFIRYVESVCTEFRQLYDSIGGAKPWCAKTVAVLNCWGKARAWGCHMVHHALYFKKNYSYAGVIEALSGAPFDVRFLSFDDLKAGPGVLDGVDVLLNIGDADTAHTGGAVWEDPEIAAAVKRFVHQGGGLIGVGEPSGHQYQGRFLQLSSVLGAEKETGMTLGYDKYNWDEHPGHFILADCTRPVDFGEGQKGVYALPAAEVLIQRDREVQLAVNRFGAGRAVYLSGLPYSFENSRLLYRAILWCARSEDALHRWFSSNFNVEVHAYPESGKFCVVNNTYEPQATTVYKGDGSAFPLELAENEICWFPAMP
;
A
#
# COMPACT_ATOMS: atom_id res chain seq x y z
N MET A 1 28.54 17.13 -17.46
CA MET A 1 28.59 17.94 -16.23
C MET A 1 29.22 17.07 -15.16
N LYS A 2 30.13 17.59 -14.32
CA LYS A 2 30.50 16.89 -13.09
C LYS A 2 29.26 16.97 -12.19
N HIS A 3 28.50 15.88 -12.10
CA HIS A 3 27.45 15.78 -11.10
C HIS A 3 28.12 15.91 -9.73
N GLU A 4 27.56 16.73 -8.84
CA GLU A 4 28.03 16.76 -7.46
C GLU A 4 27.70 15.37 -6.88
N ASN A 5 28.73 14.58 -6.57
CA ASN A 5 28.61 13.24 -6.00
C ASN A 5 28.20 13.29 -4.51
N TYR A 6 27.35 14.23 -4.13
CA TYR A 6 26.99 14.52 -2.75
C TYR A 6 25.54 15.00 -2.67
N GLY A 7 24.85 14.62 -1.61
CA GLY A 7 23.47 15.04 -1.36
C GLY A 7 22.42 13.97 -1.67
N ARG A 8 21.21 14.22 -1.15
CA ARG A 8 19.98 13.44 -1.38
C ARG A 8 20.04 12.00 -0.91
N VAL A 9 20.97 11.70 -0.01
CA VAL A 9 21.18 10.35 0.52
C VAL A 9 21.23 10.41 2.04
N THR A 10 20.35 9.63 2.68
CA THR A 10 20.31 9.46 4.13
C THR A 10 20.82 8.07 4.52
N ILE A 11 21.74 7.98 5.47
CA ILE A 11 22.29 6.69 5.96
C ILE A 11 21.98 6.48 7.45
N PRO A 12 21.78 5.24 7.92
CA PRO A 12 21.64 4.96 9.34
C PRO A 12 22.99 5.07 10.05
N THR A 13 22.98 5.38 11.34
CA THR A 13 24.17 5.34 12.19
C THR A 13 24.07 4.18 13.19
N ASP A 14 25.21 3.68 13.62
CA ASP A 14 25.34 2.67 14.68
C ASP A 14 26.58 3.04 15.52
N VAL A 15 26.41 3.13 16.84
CA VAL A 15 27.47 3.54 17.78
C VAL A 15 28.70 2.63 17.72
N ASP A 16 28.54 1.39 17.26
CA ASP A 16 29.62 0.40 17.17
C ASP A 16 30.55 0.62 15.96
N VAL A 17 30.13 1.40 14.95
CA VAL A 17 30.82 1.52 13.65
C VAL A 17 30.94 2.97 13.16
N ILE A 18 31.34 3.88 14.04
CA ILE A 18 31.51 5.32 13.74
C ILE A 18 32.48 5.56 12.57
N PRO A 19 33.69 4.96 12.52
CA PRO A 19 34.62 5.18 11.41
C PRO A 19 34.05 4.74 10.06
N GLU A 20 33.39 3.59 10.02
CA GLU A 20 32.74 3.05 8.83
C GLU A 20 31.56 3.94 8.39
N THR A 21 30.82 4.48 9.35
CA THR A 21 29.73 5.44 9.08
C THR A 21 30.26 6.67 8.36
N LEU A 22 31.37 7.26 8.83
CA LEU A 22 32.00 8.42 8.19
C LEU A 22 32.55 8.08 6.80
N GLU A 23 33.11 6.88 6.62
CA GLU A 23 33.58 6.42 5.32
C GLU A 23 32.42 6.21 4.33
N LEU A 24 31.30 5.63 4.77
CA LEU A 24 30.11 5.46 3.92
C LEU A 24 29.44 6.79 3.61
N LEU A 25 29.45 7.74 4.54
CA LEU A 25 28.98 9.11 4.30
C LEU A 25 29.72 9.75 3.11
N ARG A 26 31.05 9.55 3.05
CA ARG A 26 31.89 10.00 1.93
C ARG A 26 31.68 9.20 0.66
N ARG A 27 31.66 7.86 0.74
CA ARG A 27 31.56 6.96 -0.43
C ARG A 27 30.21 7.08 -1.13
N TRP A 28 29.13 7.04 -0.38
CA TRP A 28 27.77 7.15 -0.94
C TRP A 28 27.37 8.59 -1.23
N GLY A 29 28.14 9.56 -0.73
CA GLY A 29 27.85 10.99 -0.87
C GLY A 29 26.63 11.39 -0.07
N ALA A 30 26.49 10.87 1.15
CA ALA A 30 25.36 11.15 2.02
C ALA A 30 25.49 12.52 2.69
N ASP A 31 24.38 13.25 2.72
CA ASP A 31 24.24 14.57 3.35
C ASP A 31 23.35 14.53 4.59
N ALA A 32 22.76 13.38 4.91
CA ALA A 32 21.99 13.17 6.12
C ALA A 32 22.35 11.84 6.80
N ILE A 33 22.29 11.86 8.13
CA ILE A 33 22.51 10.71 8.99
C ILE A 33 21.32 10.55 9.93
N ARG A 34 20.88 9.31 10.11
CA ARG A 34 19.76 8.97 10.99
C ARG A 34 20.25 8.33 12.27
N ASP A 35 20.01 9.01 13.39
CA ASP A 35 20.19 8.50 14.74
C ASP A 35 19.14 7.41 15.04
N CYS A 36 19.63 6.18 15.19
CA CYS A 36 18.84 4.98 15.43
C CYS A 36 18.70 4.63 16.91
N ASP A 37 19.68 5.02 17.74
CA ASP A 37 19.88 4.43 19.07
C ASP A 37 19.26 5.27 20.20
N GLY A 38 19.03 6.56 19.97
CA GLY A 38 18.44 7.45 20.97
C GLY A 38 19.31 7.62 22.23
N THR A 39 20.61 7.31 22.12
CA THR A 39 21.66 7.49 23.13
C THR A 39 22.46 8.75 22.82
N ASP A 40 23.53 9.02 23.58
CA ASP A 40 24.43 10.14 23.33
C ASP A 40 25.05 10.06 21.92
N PHE A 41 24.50 10.82 20.98
CA PHE A 41 24.95 10.84 19.59
C PHE A 41 26.42 11.27 19.50
N PRO A 42 27.33 10.46 18.92
CA PRO A 42 28.77 10.71 18.96
C PRO A 42 29.20 12.06 18.37
N GLU A 43 30.12 12.74 19.06
CA GLU A 43 30.65 14.06 18.63
C GLU A 43 31.25 14.04 17.22
N ALA A 44 31.89 12.92 16.85
CA ALA A 44 32.45 12.73 15.51
C ALA A 44 31.38 12.76 14.41
N LEU A 45 30.18 12.25 14.68
CA LEU A 45 29.06 12.27 13.74
C LEU A 45 28.38 13.66 13.72
N ARG A 46 28.30 14.35 14.86
CA ARG A 46 27.83 15.75 14.93
C ARG A 46 28.68 16.68 14.08
N SER A 47 29.99 16.47 14.11
CA SER A 47 30.97 17.29 13.39
C SER A 47 31.11 16.92 11.91
N ALA A 48 30.36 15.91 11.41
CA ALA A 48 30.45 15.46 10.02
C ALA A 48 29.82 16.43 9.00
N GLY A 49 29.11 17.46 9.47
CA GLY A 49 28.45 18.45 8.61
C GLY A 49 27.24 17.91 7.84
N ALA A 50 26.74 16.74 8.20
CA ALA A 50 25.52 16.15 7.65
C ALA A 50 24.30 16.52 8.51
N LYS A 51 23.14 16.59 7.86
CA LYS A 51 21.85 16.81 8.51
C LYS A 51 21.54 15.64 9.44
N VAL A 52 21.16 15.91 10.68
CA VAL A 52 20.91 14.86 11.68
C VAL A 52 19.41 14.63 11.82
N TYR A 53 18.97 13.41 11.52
CA TYR A 53 17.59 12.96 11.72
C TYR A 53 17.50 12.21 13.04
N ALA A 54 16.57 12.61 13.91
CA ALA A 54 16.27 11.86 15.12
C ALA A 54 14.93 11.14 14.99
N THR A 55 14.93 9.84 15.28
CA THR A 55 13.71 9.05 15.35
C THR A 55 12.90 9.45 16.59
N TYR A 56 11.65 9.88 16.42
CA TYR A 56 10.75 10.21 17.53
C TYR A 56 9.53 9.30 17.54
N TYR A 57 9.30 8.65 18.69
CA TYR A 57 8.16 7.75 18.93
C TYR A 57 7.11 8.49 19.76
N THR A 58 5.95 8.77 19.17
CA THR A 58 4.92 9.59 19.82
C THR A 58 4.11 8.83 20.86
N THR A 59 3.96 7.51 20.72
CA THR A 59 3.06 6.66 21.53
C THR A 59 3.76 5.64 22.42
N ARG A 60 5.11 5.60 22.44
CA ARG A 60 5.89 4.62 23.21
C ARG A 60 7.26 5.15 23.67
N ARG A 61 8.09 4.26 24.23
CA ARG A 61 9.38 4.55 24.91
C ARG A 61 9.23 5.38 26.20
N ASP A 62 8.15 5.14 26.94
CA ASP A 62 7.97 5.70 28.28
C ASP A 62 7.02 4.83 29.11
N ASN A 63 7.53 3.66 29.51
CA ASN A 63 6.73 2.70 30.28
C ASN A 63 6.28 3.27 31.63
N ALA A 64 7.11 4.08 32.29
CA ALA A 64 6.74 4.73 33.54
C ALA A 64 5.47 5.60 33.40
N TRP A 65 5.33 6.33 32.29
CA TRP A 65 4.08 7.06 32.01
C TRP A 65 2.90 6.12 31.76
N ALA A 66 3.09 5.09 30.94
CA ALA A 66 2.03 4.15 30.57
C ALA A 66 1.51 3.37 31.78
N GLU A 67 2.40 2.87 32.63
CA GLU A 67 2.07 2.15 33.87
C GLU A 67 1.36 3.04 34.90
N ALA A 68 1.70 4.33 34.94
CA ALA A 68 1.04 5.31 35.81
C ALA A 68 -0.35 5.74 35.29
N ASN A 69 -0.63 5.54 33.99
CA ASN A 69 -1.87 5.96 33.33
C ASN A 69 -2.54 4.83 32.52
N PRO A 70 -2.91 3.71 33.15
CA PRO A 70 -3.43 2.54 32.44
C PRO A 70 -4.78 2.78 31.73
N ASP A 71 -5.54 3.82 32.08
CA ASP A 71 -6.75 4.25 31.34
C ASP A 71 -6.45 4.74 29.92
N GLU A 72 -5.26 5.27 29.71
CA GLU A 72 -4.90 5.95 28.48
C GLU A 72 -3.91 5.13 27.63
N VAL A 73 -3.77 3.84 27.96
CA VAL A 73 -3.12 2.86 27.08
C VAL A 73 -3.96 2.69 25.80
N GLN A 74 -3.30 2.60 24.66
CA GLN A 74 -3.97 2.46 23.37
C GLN A 74 -4.79 1.17 23.33
N GLN A 75 -5.97 1.22 22.69
CA GLN A 75 -6.87 0.09 22.62
C GLN A 75 -7.11 -0.37 21.17
N CYS A 76 -7.55 -1.62 21.04
CA CYS A 76 -7.88 -2.27 19.79
C CYS A 76 -9.18 -3.05 19.94
N TYR A 77 -9.98 -3.09 18.88
CA TYR A 77 -11.07 -4.06 18.77
C TYR A 77 -10.55 -5.40 18.24
N LEU A 78 -10.88 -6.47 18.95
CA LEU A 78 -10.63 -7.86 18.54
C LEU A 78 -11.95 -8.62 18.42
N MET A 79 -11.93 -9.71 17.65
CA MET A 79 -13.02 -10.69 17.61
C MET A 79 -12.49 -12.07 17.97
N THR A 80 -13.27 -12.85 18.73
CA THR A 80 -12.99 -14.26 18.96
C THR A 80 -13.15 -15.08 17.67
N GLY A 81 -12.69 -16.33 17.69
CA GLY A 81 -13.14 -17.30 16.70
C GLY A 81 -14.65 -17.56 16.78
N PHE A 82 -15.17 -18.33 15.83
CA PHE A 82 -16.56 -18.80 15.86
C PHE A 82 -16.71 -19.92 16.89
N HIS A 83 -17.72 -19.81 17.75
CA HIS A 83 -18.06 -20.82 18.75
C HIS A 83 -19.50 -21.29 18.57
N THR A 84 -19.67 -22.56 18.23
CA THR A 84 -20.98 -23.16 18.06
C THR A 84 -21.59 -23.55 19.40
N ALA A 85 -22.83 -23.14 19.66
CA ALA A 85 -23.59 -23.58 20.82
C ALA A 85 -23.93 -25.07 20.73
N GLY A 86 -23.82 -25.78 21.86
CA GLY A 86 -24.24 -27.19 21.94
C GLY A 86 -25.75 -27.38 21.87
N GLY A 87 -26.20 -28.64 21.95
CA GLY A 87 -27.63 -28.98 21.93
C GLY A 87 -28.41 -28.53 23.18
N CYS A 88 -27.73 -28.30 24.30
CA CYS A 88 -28.29 -27.73 25.52
C CYS A 88 -27.16 -27.12 26.40
N GLY A 89 -27.55 -26.27 27.36
CA GLY A 89 -26.62 -25.66 28.31
C GLY A 89 -26.06 -24.31 27.84
N SER A 90 -25.18 -23.75 28.67
CA SER A 90 -24.50 -22.48 28.40
C SER A 90 -23.37 -22.63 27.39
N LEU A 91 -23.05 -21.55 26.67
CA LEU A 91 -21.86 -21.45 25.82
C LEU A 91 -20.87 -20.47 26.47
N SER A 92 -19.64 -20.93 26.70
CA SER A 92 -18.54 -20.09 27.19
C SER A 92 -17.53 -19.82 26.08
N ILE A 93 -17.25 -18.55 25.83
CA ILE A 93 -16.40 -18.08 24.73
C ILE A 93 -15.14 -17.41 25.32
N PRO A 94 -13.95 -18.02 25.22
CA PRO A 94 -12.70 -17.44 25.73
C PRO A 94 -12.22 -16.29 24.83
N LEU A 95 -12.02 -15.11 25.42
CA LEU A 95 -11.74 -13.89 24.64
C LEU A 95 -10.36 -13.91 23.97
N MET A 96 -9.32 -14.26 24.75
CA MET A 96 -7.92 -14.18 24.31
C MET A 96 -7.43 -15.44 23.56
N GLN A 97 -8.33 -16.37 23.21
CA GLN A 97 -7.94 -17.57 22.49
C GLN A 97 -7.34 -17.22 21.12
N GLY A 98 -6.13 -17.69 20.84
CA GLY A 98 -5.41 -17.40 19.62
C GLY A 98 -4.68 -16.05 19.62
N VAL A 99 -4.57 -15.33 20.75
CA VAL A 99 -3.95 -13.99 20.81
C VAL A 99 -2.91 -13.96 21.93
N SER A 100 -1.73 -13.40 21.64
CA SER A 100 -0.68 -13.25 22.64
C SER A 100 -1.14 -12.38 23.81
N THR A 101 -1.15 -12.94 25.01
CA THR A 101 -1.38 -12.21 26.26
C THR A 101 -0.20 -11.35 26.69
N GLU A 102 0.96 -11.47 26.01
CA GLU A 102 2.08 -10.53 26.16
C GLU A 102 1.85 -9.26 25.32
N LEU A 103 1.07 -9.36 24.24
CA LEU A 103 0.76 -8.26 23.33
C LEU A 103 -0.42 -7.43 23.85
N MET A 104 -1.49 -8.10 24.27
CA MET A 104 -2.75 -7.44 24.61
C MET A 104 -3.38 -7.96 25.90
N ALA A 105 -4.12 -7.08 26.57
CA ALA A 105 -4.92 -7.41 27.74
C ALA A 105 -6.38 -6.95 27.57
N VAL A 106 -7.33 -7.78 27.98
CA VAL A 106 -8.78 -7.47 27.86
C VAL A 106 -9.12 -6.19 28.63
N ASN A 107 -9.85 -5.27 28.00
CA ASN A 107 -10.33 -4.07 28.67
C ASN A 107 -11.60 -4.35 29.49
N THR A 108 -11.42 -4.52 30.80
CA THR A 108 -12.51 -4.72 31.77
C THR A 108 -12.83 -3.48 32.60
N ARG A 109 -12.14 -2.36 32.33
CA ARG A 109 -12.33 -1.09 33.05
C ARG A 109 -13.50 -0.29 32.49
N ASP A 110 -13.63 -0.27 31.17
CA ASP A 110 -14.73 0.40 30.48
C ASP A 110 -15.98 -0.49 30.45
N ASP A 111 -17.15 0.12 30.21
CA ASP A 111 -18.43 -0.61 30.22
C ASP A 111 -18.49 -1.69 29.14
N ILE A 112 -18.32 -2.94 29.58
CA ILE A 112 -18.32 -4.14 28.75
C ILE A 112 -19.64 -4.29 27.97
N LYS A 113 -20.79 -3.97 28.57
CA LYS A 113 -22.10 -4.09 27.91
C LYS A 113 -22.32 -3.00 26.86
N ARG A 114 -21.60 -1.89 27.01
CA ARG A 114 -21.67 -0.76 26.08
C ARG A 114 -20.78 -0.95 24.86
N TRP A 115 -19.58 -1.45 25.08
CA TRP A 115 -18.50 -1.42 24.11
C TRP A 115 -18.14 -2.78 23.52
N TRP A 116 -18.64 -3.87 24.08
CA TRP A 116 -18.51 -5.19 23.45
C TRP A 116 -19.82 -5.61 22.80
N GLU A 117 -19.73 -6.53 21.86
CA GLU A 117 -20.89 -7.02 21.11
C GLU A 117 -20.74 -8.53 20.94
N VAL A 118 -21.78 -9.27 21.33
CA VAL A 118 -21.89 -10.70 21.03
C VAL A 118 -22.79 -10.81 19.81
N MET A 119 -22.29 -11.43 18.75
CA MET A 119 -23.04 -11.63 17.52
C MET A 119 -23.46 -13.10 17.41
N ASP A 120 -24.75 -13.35 17.19
CA ASP A 120 -25.23 -14.60 16.63
C ASP A 120 -24.95 -14.54 15.12
N ARG A 121 -23.89 -15.22 14.70
CA ARG A 121 -23.43 -15.23 13.31
C ARG A 121 -24.30 -16.11 12.42
N SER A 122 -25.08 -17.03 12.99
CA SER A 122 -26.04 -17.83 12.23
C SER A 122 -27.29 -17.02 11.88
N ALA A 123 -27.73 -16.12 12.78
CA ALA A 123 -28.86 -15.21 12.54
C ALA A 123 -28.44 -13.89 11.88
N GLY A 124 -27.17 -13.50 12.00
CA GLY A 124 -26.68 -12.18 11.55
C GLY A 124 -27.09 -11.03 12.47
N GLU A 125 -27.45 -11.33 13.73
CA GLU A 125 -28.03 -10.36 14.67
C GLU A 125 -27.19 -10.24 15.96
N PRO A 126 -27.12 -9.03 16.55
CA PRO A 126 -26.50 -8.85 17.85
C PRO A 126 -27.36 -9.48 18.95
N VAL A 127 -26.71 -10.22 19.85
CA VAL A 127 -27.34 -10.77 21.06
C VAL A 127 -27.52 -9.65 22.09
N SER A 128 -28.68 -9.62 22.73
CA SER A 128 -28.97 -8.64 23.79
C SER A 128 -27.86 -8.64 24.87
N PRO A 129 -27.37 -7.46 25.30
CA PRO A 129 -26.40 -7.35 26.38
C PRO A 129 -26.83 -8.03 27.68
N ASP A 130 -28.14 -8.17 27.93
CA ASP A 130 -28.68 -8.84 29.14
C ASP A 130 -28.62 -10.37 29.06
N SER A 131 -28.37 -10.95 27.87
CA SER A 131 -28.41 -12.40 27.62
C SER A 131 -27.04 -13.08 27.70
N TRP A 132 -26.00 -12.34 28.05
CA TRP A 132 -24.66 -12.87 28.29
C TRP A 132 -24.01 -12.18 29.48
N HIS A 133 -22.87 -12.65 29.97
CA HIS A 133 -22.04 -11.93 30.94
C HIS A 133 -20.57 -12.26 30.74
N TYR A 134 -19.67 -11.44 31.28
CA TYR A 134 -18.24 -11.74 31.29
C TYR A 134 -17.85 -12.32 32.66
N ASP A 135 -17.25 -13.51 32.65
CA ASP A 135 -16.67 -14.14 33.83
C ASP A 135 -15.15 -13.84 33.87
N GLY A 136 -14.77 -12.92 34.75
CA GLY A 136 -13.38 -12.50 34.92
C GLY A 136 -12.45 -13.58 35.47
N GLN A 137 -12.97 -14.66 36.07
CA GLN A 137 -12.11 -15.76 36.55
C GLN A 137 -11.67 -16.66 35.39
N SER A 138 -12.61 -17.04 34.52
CA SER A 138 -12.31 -17.86 33.34
C SER A 138 -11.85 -17.05 32.14
N GLY A 139 -12.06 -15.72 32.13
CA GLY A 139 -11.78 -14.86 30.99
C GLY A 139 -12.75 -15.08 29.82
N CYS A 140 -13.92 -15.65 30.08
CA CYS A 140 -14.90 -16.01 29.07
C CYS A 140 -16.11 -15.08 29.08
N VAL A 141 -16.72 -14.87 27.91
CA VAL A 141 -18.11 -14.42 27.83
C VAL A 141 -19.01 -15.65 27.82
N VAL A 142 -20.01 -15.66 28.70
CA VAL A 142 -20.93 -16.78 28.89
C VAL A 142 -22.33 -16.38 28.45
N LEU A 143 -22.89 -17.17 27.52
CA LEU A 143 -24.30 -17.13 27.15
C LEU A 143 -25.00 -18.26 27.92
N GLU A 144 -25.95 -17.94 28.78
CA GLU A 144 -26.63 -18.94 29.62
C GLU A 144 -27.61 -19.82 28.84
N SER A 145 -28.20 -19.26 27.78
CA SER A 145 -29.20 -19.93 26.96
C SER A 145 -29.05 -19.52 25.49
N PRO A 146 -27.91 -19.88 24.85
CA PRO A 146 -27.75 -19.66 23.42
C PRO A 146 -28.76 -20.52 22.64
N ILE A 147 -29.13 -20.07 21.45
CA ILE A 147 -29.89 -20.90 20.52
C ILE A 147 -29.02 -22.10 20.11
N PRO A 148 -29.50 -23.35 20.28
CA PRO A 148 -28.72 -24.53 19.97
C PRO A 148 -28.19 -24.54 18.53
N PHE A 149 -26.93 -24.93 18.36
CA PHE A 149 -26.24 -25.06 17.06
C PHE A 149 -26.08 -23.77 16.25
N HIS A 150 -26.32 -22.61 16.84
CA HIS A 150 -25.91 -21.33 16.27
C HIS A 150 -24.44 -21.05 16.58
N ASP A 151 -23.79 -20.30 15.69
CA ASP A 151 -22.42 -19.84 15.85
C ASP A 151 -22.39 -18.44 16.45
N TYR A 152 -21.55 -18.24 17.46
CA TYR A 152 -21.40 -16.99 18.16
C TYR A 152 -19.97 -16.49 18.11
N THR A 153 -19.83 -15.15 18.09
CA THR A 153 -18.54 -14.47 18.23
C THR A 153 -18.67 -13.33 19.22
N VAL A 154 -17.56 -12.93 19.82
CA VAL A 154 -17.50 -11.76 20.70
C VAL A 154 -16.52 -10.75 20.14
N SER A 155 -17.00 -9.54 19.91
CA SER A 155 -16.20 -8.36 19.59
C SER A 155 -15.92 -7.59 20.87
N PHE A 156 -14.65 -7.43 21.25
CA PHE A 156 -14.26 -6.86 22.54
C PHE A 156 -13.07 -5.91 22.43
N LEU A 157 -12.95 -4.99 23.40
CA LEU A 157 -11.82 -4.07 23.51
C LEU A 157 -10.67 -4.72 24.27
N ALA A 158 -9.45 -4.52 23.78
CA ALA A 158 -8.21 -4.91 24.44
C ALA A 158 -7.20 -3.76 24.43
N TYR A 159 -6.44 -3.62 25.52
CA TYR A 159 -5.30 -2.73 25.63
C TYR A 159 -4.08 -3.31 24.93
N LEU A 160 -3.33 -2.47 24.22
CA LEU A 160 -2.05 -2.79 23.58
C LEU A 160 -0.90 -2.61 24.60
N ILE A 161 -0.61 -3.68 25.34
CA ILE A 161 0.39 -3.67 26.42
C ILE A 161 1.82 -3.97 25.93
N TRP A 162 1.99 -4.28 24.65
CA TRP A 162 3.27 -4.26 23.96
C TRP A 162 3.06 -3.70 22.56
N ASP A 163 3.82 -2.67 22.19
CA ASP A 163 3.86 -2.13 20.85
C ASP A 163 4.09 -3.24 19.79
N PRO A 164 3.17 -3.43 18.82
CA PRO A 164 3.30 -4.50 17.82
C PRO A 164 4.59 -4.43 16.99
N VAL A 165 5.08 -3.23 16.67
CA VAL A 165 6.34 -3.07 15.90
C VAL A 165 7.55 -3.42 16.77
N HIS A 166 7.55 -3.01 18.05
CA HIS A 166 8.57 -3.42 19.01
C HIS A 166 8.57 -4.94 19.22
N MET A 167 7.39 -5.57 19.30
CA MET A 167 7.27 -7.03 19.40
C MET A 167 7.84 -7.71 18.16
N TYR A 168 7.46 -7.26 16.96
CA TYR A 168 8.02 -7.77 15.70
C TYR A 168 9.55 -7.69 15.70
N ASN A 169 10.11 -6.53 16.05
CA ASN A 169 11.56 -6.35 16.08
C ASN A 169 12.24 -7.25 17.12
N ALA A 170 11.66 -7.38 18.31
CA ALA A 170 12.22 -8.23 19.36
C ALA A 170 12.22 -9.71 18.97
N VAL A 171 11.12 -10.19 18.35
CA VAL A 171 11.00 -11.58 17.87
C VAL A 171 11.96 -11.83 16.70
N THR A 172 11.94 -10.98 15.67
CA THR A 172 12.77 -11.14 14.47
C THR A 172 14.27 -11.07 14.77
N ASN A 173 14.68 -10.19 15.68
CA ASN A 173 16.10 -10.06 16.07
C ASN A 173 16.50 -10.95 17.25
N SER A 174 15.58 -11.77 17.78
CA SER A 174 15.82 -12.59 18.98
C SER A 174 16.38 -11.77 20.16
N TRP A 175 15.85 -10.56 20.36
CA TRP A 175 16.26 -9.72 21.50
C TRP A 175 15.90 -10.41 22.82
N THR A 176 16.88 -10.54 23.70
CA THR A 176 16.70 -11.07 25.06
C THR A 176 16.71 -9.92 26.07
N ASP A 177 15.94 -10.07 27.15
CA ASP A 177 15.94 -9.15 28.30
C ASP A 177 15.59 -7.68 27.96
N VAL A 178 14.79 -7.45 26.90
CA VAL A 178 14.28 -6.14 26.54
C VAL A 178 12.95 -5.85 27.22
N GLU A 179 12.81 -4.65 27.79
CA GLU A 179 11.54 -4.20 28.36
C GLU A 179 10.49 -4.01 27.26
N HIS A 180 9.30 -4.61 27.43
CA HIS A 180 8.21 -4.47 26.46
C HIS A 180 7.69 -3.03 26.48
N GLN A 181 7.72 -2.36 25.33
CA GLN A 181 7.28 -0.97 25.26
C GLN A 181 5.76 -0.90 25.25
N ILE A 182 5.16 -0.40 26.33
CA ILE A 182 3.72 -0.21 26.45
C ILE A 182 3.32 1.03 25.63
N THR A 183 2.21 0.93 24.92
CA THR A 183 1.69 2.05 24.10
C THR A 183 0.76 2.96 24.90
N PHE A 184 0.59 4.21 24.48
CA PHE A 184 -0.37 5.15 25.04
C PHE A 184 -1.06 5.99 23.96
N ASP A 185 -2.34 6.29 24.17
CA ASP A 185 -3.21 7.04 23.25
C ASP A 185 -3.07 8.54 23.48
N VAL A 186 -2.38 9.21 22.55
CA VAL A 186 -2.10 10.65 22.63
C VAL A 186 -3.36 11.52 22.51
N ARG A 187 -4.49 10.98 22.08
CA ARG A 187 -5.76 11.72 22.04
C ARG A 187 -6.37 11.89 23.43
N GLN A 188 -6.00 11.03 24.38
CA GLN A 188 -6.55 11.07 25.73
C GLN A 188 -6.01 12.28 26.52
N PRO A 189 -6.80 12.91 27.40
CA PRO A 189 -6.46 14.23 27.96
C PRO A 189 -5.14 14.32 28.75
N LYS A 190 -4.75 13.30 29.54
CA LYS A 190 -3.49 13.37 30.31
C LYS A 190 -2.30 13.16 29.39
N THR A 191 -2.38 12.15 28.51
CA THR A 191 -1.34 11.73 27.58
C THR A 191 -1.14 12.77 26.49
N HIS A 192 -2.20 13.44 26.03
CA HIS A 192 -2.12 14.60 25.13
C HIS A 192 -1.17 15.65 25.69
N ARG A 193 -1.46 16.19 26.88
CA ARG A 193 -0.64 17.20 27.55
C ARG A 193 0.79 16.72 27.76
N TYR A 194 0.95 15.49 28.26
CA TYR A 194 2.24 14.88 28.51
C TYR A 194 3.09 14.80 27.23
N SER A 195 2.48 14.39 26.11
CA SER A 195 3.17 14.15 24.84
C SER A 195 3.68 15.45 24.22
N MET A 196 2.90 16.53 24.31
CA MET A 196 3.31 17.86 23.81
C MET A 196 4.47 18.44 24.62
N GLU A 197 4.50 18.21 25.94
CA GLU A 197 5.63 18.61 26.78
C GLU A 197 6.85 17.72 26.56
N ARG A 198 6.65 16.40 26.39
CA ARG A 198 7.71 15.43 26.09
C ARG A 198 8.41 15.77 24.79
N LEU A 199 7.67 16.15 23.75
CA LEU A 199 8.24 16.60 22.47
C LEU A 199 9.11 17.84 22.63
N ARG A 200 8.63 18.85 23.37
CA ARG A 200 9.43 20.06 23.65
C ARG A 200 10.70 19.76 24.41
N ARG A 201 10.63 18.92 25.45
CA ARG A 201 11.81 18.49 26.23
C ARG A 201 12.80 17.73 25.34
N PHE A 202 12.30 16.84 24.50
CA PHE A 202 13.13 16.08 23.57
C PHE A 202 13.88 17.00 22.61
N ILE A 203 13.19 17.92 21.94
CA ILE A 203 13.84 18.86 21.01
C ILE A 203 14.86 19.75 21.73
N ALA A 204 14.52 20.24 22.93
CA ALA A 204 15.42 21.08 23.73
C ALA A 204 16.69 20.34 24.18
N SER A 205 16.60 19.04 24.50
CA SER A 205 17.76 18.23 24.90
C SER A 205 18.59 17.71 23.72
N HIS A 206 18.10 17.84 22.49
CA HIS A 206 18.77 17.40 21.26
C HIS A 206 19.01 18.56 20.29
N PRO A 207 19.77 19.60 20.68
CA PRO A 207 19.94 20.81 19.87
C PRO A 207 20.62 20.56 18.51
N TYR A 208 21.38 19.47 18.41
CA TYR A 208 22.12 19.03 17.22
C TYR A 208 21.25 18.38 16.14
N VAL A 209 19.99 18.05 16.44
CA VAL A 209 19.07 17.43 15.49
C VAL A 209 18.53 18.49 14.54
N ASP A 210 18.39 18.18 13.27
CA ASP A 210 17.79 19.06 12.25
C ASP A 210 16.37 18.64 11.87
N VAL A 211 16.13 17.32 11.84
CA VAL A 211 14.85 16.73 11.44
C VAL A 211 14.32 15.81 12.53
N ILE A 212 13.10 16.06 12.99
CA ILE A 212 12.33 15.14 13.80
C ILE A 212 11.62 14.17 12.86
N ARG A 213 12.13 12.94 12.80
CA ARG A 213 11.54 11.84 12.04
C ARG A 213 10.53 11.10 12.92
N TYR A 214 9.29 11.55 12.88
CA TYR A 214 8.15 10.84 13.48
C TYR A 214 8.07 9.43 12.90
N THR A 215 8.21 8.42 13.78
CA THR A 215 8.18 7.00 13.39
C THR A 215 7.18 6.22 14.27
N THR A 216 5.89 6.47 14.16
CA THR A 216 5.24 7.46 13.27
C THR A 216 4.46 8.45 14.12
N PHE A 217 3.12 8.39 14.09
CA PHE A 217 2.21 9.18 14.91
C PHE A 217 1.43 8.20 15.79
N PHE A 218 0.10 8.23 15.76
CA PHE A 218 -0.69 7.81 16.92
C PHE A 218 -1.23 6.38 16.87
N HIS A 219 -1.47 5.83 15.68
CA HIS A 219 -2.22 4.58 15.54
C HIS A 219 -1.50 3.60 14.64
N GLN A 220 -1.12 2.46 15.21
CA GLN A 220 -0.54 1.33 14.53
C GLN A 220 -1.52 0.76 13.50
N PHE A 221 -1.02 0.40 12.31
CA PHE A 221 -1.80 -0.45 11.39
C PHE A 221 -2.13 -1.78 12.08
N THR A 222 -3.22 -2.43 11.70
CA THR A 222 -3.70 -3.61 12.44
C THR A 222 -2.67 -4.73 12.33
N LEU A 223 -2.08 -5.10 13.46
CA LEU A 223 -1.07 -6.16 13.56
C LEU A 223 -1.28 -6.92 14.88
N VAL A 224 -1.63 -8.20 14.77
CA VAL A 224 -1.96 -9.07 15.90
C VAL A 224 -1.07 -10.30 15.87
N PHE A 225 -0.53 -10.69 17.03
CA PHE A 225 0.27 -11.90 17.20
C PHE A 225 -0.49 -12.97 17.99
N ASP A 226 -0.26 -14.23 17.65
CA ASP A 226 -0.77 -15.38 18.40
C ASP A 226 0.11 -15.72 19.62
N GLU A 227 -0.30 -16.74 20.39
CA GLU A 227 0.38 -17.18 21.61
C GLU A 227 1.81 -17.70 21.37
N LEU A 228 2.17 -18.00 20.12
CA LEU A 228 3.51 -18.41 19.73
C LEU A 228 4.34 -17.26 19.15
N ARG A 229 3.85 -16.01 19.30
CA ARG A 229 4.44 -14.79 18.76
C ARG A 229 4.59 -14.81 17.24
N ARG A 230 3.68 -15.51 16.54
CA ARG A 230 3.58 -15.47 15.07
C ARG A 230 2.56 -14.42 14.67
N GLU A 231 2.75 -13.79 13.52
CA GLU A 231 1.73 -12.92 12.95
C GLU A 231 0.44 -13.72 12.72
N LYS A 232 -0.63 -13.31 13.41
CA LYS A 232 -1.97 -13.88 13.27
C LYS A 232 -2.79 -13.13 12.23
N TYR A 233 -2.68 -11.81 12.25
CA TYR A 233 -3.43 -10.94 11.35
C TYR A 233 -2.63 -9.66 11.10
N VAL A 234 -2.60 -9.24 9.84
CA VAL A 234 -2.01 -7.97 9.41
C VAL A 234 -2.90 -7.29 8.37
N ASP A 235 -3.10 -5.98 8.55
CA ASP A 235 -3.61 -5.09 7.52
C ASP A 235 -2.91 -3.74 7.67
N TRP A 236 -2.08 -3.39 6.68
CA TRP A 236 -1.31 -2.16 6.65
C TRP A 236 -2.19 -0.89 6.64
N TYR A 237 -3.48 -1.01 6.27
CA TYR A 237 -4.45 0.08 6.29
C TYR A 237 -5.49 -0.04 7.41
N GLY A 238 -5.39 -1.04 8.29
CA GLY A 238 -6.47 -1.41 9.19
C GLY A 238 -6.61 -0.47 10.38
N TYR A 239 -7.85 -0.09 10.71
CA TYR A 239 -8.20 0.87 11.76
C TYR A 239 -8.47 0.26 13.15
N SER A 240 -8.29 -1.05 13.33
CA SER A 240 -8.69 -1.74 14.56
C SER A 240 -8.01 -1.19 15.81
N ALA A 241 -6.75 -0.77 15.71
CA ALA A 241 -5.95 -0.21 16.82
C ALA A 241 -6.11 1.32 16.98
N SER A 242 -7.18 1.92 16.44
CA SER A 242 -7.43 3.36 16.50
C SER A 242 -8.62 3.74 17.40
N VAL A 243 -9.12 2.81 18.22
CA VAL A 243 -10.34 2.98 19.01
C VAL A 243 -10.05 3.13 20.49
N SER A 244 -10.97 3.78 21.20
CA SER A 244 -11.08 3.81 22.66
C SER A 244 -12.47 4.38 22.99
N PRO A 245 -13.10 4.03 24.13
CA PRO A 245 -14.38 4.61 24.51
C PRO A 245 -14.40 6.15 24.45
N TYR A 246 -13.32 6.80 24.87
CA TYR A 246 -13.16 8.25 24.78
C TYR A 246 -13.30 8.80 23.35
N ILE A 247 -12.68 8.15 22.36
CA ILE A 247 -12.78 8.62 20.97
C ILE A 247 -14.10 8.20 20.32
N LEU A 248 -14.64 7.04 20.69
CA LEU A 248 -15.91 6.55 20.14
C LEU A 248 -17.09 7.40 20.60
N GLU A 249 -17.11 7.87 21.85
CA GLU A 249 -18.12 8.82 22.31
C GLU A 249 -18.08 10.16 21.55
N GLN A 250 -16.90 10.60 21.09
CA GLN A 250 -16.78 11.80 20.27
C GLN A 250 -17.28 11.56 18.85
N PHE A 251 -16.94 10.40 18.28
CA PHE A 251 -17.51 9.96 17.01
C PHE A 251 -19.04 9.96 17.06
N GLU A 252 -19.65 9.38 18.10
CA GLU A 252 -21.11 9.33 18.21
C GLU A 252 -21.77 10.70 18.30
N LYS A 253 -21.12 11.65 18.98
CA LYS A 253 -21.58 13.05 19.05
C LYS A 253 -21.55 13.72 17.68
N GLU A 254 -20.54 13.43 16.87
CA GLU A 254 -20.39 14.02 15.53
C GLU A 254 -21.29 13.33 14.49
N ALA A 255 -21.30 11.99 14.48
CA ALA A 255 -22.03 11.17 13.53
C ALA A 255 -23.55 11.13 13.82
N GLY A 256 -23.95 11.38 15.08
CA GLY A 256 -25.35 11.42 15.50
C GLY A 256 -25.99 10.03 15.66
N TYR A 257 -25.19 8.96 15.69
CA TYR A 257 -25.65 7.59 15.93
C TYR A 257 -24.66 6.81 16.78
N ARG A 258 -25.15 5.73 17.40
CA ARG A 258 -24.37 4.85 18.27
C ARG A 258 -23.39 3.98 17.47
N PHE A 259 -22.13 3.98 17.89
CA PHE A 259 -21.08 3.11 17.39
C PHE A 259 -21.33 1.66 17.82
N ARG A 260 -21.11 0.73 16.88
CA ARG A 260 -21.09 -0.72 17.11
C ARG A 260 -19.68 -1.25 16.82
N PRO A 261 -19.16 -2.20 17.62
CA PRO A 261 -17.91 -2.88 17.33
C PRO A 261 -17.85 -3.44 15.89
N GLU A 262 -18.99 -3.91 15.37
CA GLU A 262 -19.10 -4.44 14.01
C GLU A 262 -18.71 -3.45 12.90
N PHE A 263 -18.78 -2.13 13.15
CA PHE A 263 -18.31 -1.13 12.19
C PHE A 263 -16.80 -1.16 11.95
N ILE A 264 -16.04 -1.82 12.84
CA ILE A 264 -14.60 -2.08 12.69
C ILE A 264 -14.33 -3.57 12.48
N ILE A 265 -14.98 -4.43 13.25
CA ILE A 265 -14.73 -5.88 13.22
C ILE A 265 -15.15 -6.52 11.89
N ASP A 266 -16.26 -6.07 11.30
CA ASP A 266 -16.76 -6.53 9.99
C ASP A 266 -16.62 -8.05 9.82
N GLU A 267 -17.36 -8.81 10.61
CA GLU A 267 -17.41 -10.29 10.56
C GLU A 267 -16.07 -10.99 10.81
N GLY A 268 -15.08 -10.29 11.39
CA GLY A 268 -13.72 -10.78 11.61
C GLY A 268 -12.77 -10.47 10.45
N TYR A 269 -13.24 -9.74 9.42
CA TYR A 269 -12.39 -9.24 8.35
C TYR A 269 -11.67 -7.94 8.71
N HIS A 270 -12.08 -7.29 9.80
CA HIS A 270 -11.53 -6.05 10.34
C HIS A 270 -11.54 -4.87 9.34
N ASN A 271 -12.55 -4.83 8.46
CA ASN A 271 -12.63 -3.90 7.32
C ASN A 271 -11.33 -3.81 6.51
N ASN A 272 -10.68 -4.95 6.28
CA ASN A 272 -9.48 -4.97 5.46
C ASN A 272 -9.72 -4.40 4.06
N GLN A 273 -8.64 -4.06 3.36
CA GLN A 273 -8.71 -3.40 2.05
C GLN A 273 -9.60 -4.12 1.00
N TYR A 274 -9.84 -5.44 1.12
CA TYR A 274 -10.68 -6.19 0.18
C TYR A 274 -12.17 -6.11 0.51
N ARG A 275 -12.55 -5.71 1.72
CA ARG A 275 -13.96 -5.58 2.12
C ARG A 275 -14.55 -4.31 1.55
N VAL A 276 -15.70 -4.43 0.89
CA VAL A 276 -16.43 -3.27 0.39
C VAL A 276 -16.81 -2.41 1.60
N PRO A 277 -16.30 -1.17 1.71
CA PRO A 277 -16.46 -0.39 2.92
C PRO A 277 -17.92 0.03 3.11
N THR A 278 -18.45 -0.20 4.31
CA THR A 278 -19.76 0.31 4.74
C THR A 278 -19.75 1.83 4.89
N ARG A 279 -20.93 2.45 4.89
CA ARG A 279 -21.05 3.89 5.17
C ARG A 279 -20.48 4.23 6.54
N GLU A 280 -20.82 3.44 7.56
CA GLU A 280 -20.42 3.67 8.94
C GLU A 280 -18.91 3.59 9.12
N TYR A 281 -18.24 2.68 8.42
CA TYR A 281 -16.77 2.62 8.42
C TYR A 281 -16.15 3.84 7.73
N LYS A 282 -16.70 4.29 6.59
CA LYS A 282 -16.23 5.52 5.91
C LYS A 282 -16.42 6.76 6.79
N ASP A 283 -17.55 6.87 7.50
CA ASP A 283 -17.82 7.95 8.44
C ASP A 283 -16.79 7.95 9.57
N PHE A 284 -16.49 6.78 10.14
CA PHE A 284 -15.46 6.63 11.17
C PHE A 284 -14.06 7.00 10.65
N MET A 285 -13.68 6.53 9.47
CA MET A 285 -12.41 6.91 8.84
C MET A 285 -12.33 8.43 8.65
N ALA A 286 -13.40 9.08 8.18
CA ALA A 286 -13.42 10.52 7.97
C ALA A 286 -13.27 11.31 9.27
N PHE A 287 -13.97 10.88 10.32
CA PHE A 287 -13.81 11.44 11.66
C PHE A 287 -12.36 11.27 12.17
N GLN A 288 -11.80 10.07 12.06
CA GLN A 288 -10.44 9.78 12.51
C GLN A 288 -9.39 10.60 11.77
N ARG A 289 -9.51 10.80 10.45
CA ARG A 289 -8.60 11.65 9.68
C ARG A 289 -8.58 13.08 10.21
N ARG A 290 -9.75 13.65 10.52
CA ARG A 290 -9.86 15.00 11.09
C ARG A 290 -9.19 15.08 12.46
N GLU A 291 -9.43 14.11 13.34
CA GLU A 291 -8.84 14.12 14.68
C GLU A 291 -7.32 13.90 14.65
N VAL A 292 -6.84 12.97 13.84
CA VAL A 292 -5.42 12.71 13.65
C VAL A 292 -4.71 13.91 13.01
N ALA A 293 -5.28 14.54 11.98
CA ALA A 293 -4.68 15.69 11.33
C ALA A 293 -4.54 16.88 12.29
N LYS A 294 -5.55 17.16 13.12
CA LYS A 294 -5.49 18.22 14.15
C LYS A 294 -4.35 17.95 15.14
N LEU A 295 -4.25 16.72 15.65
CA LEU A 295 -3.26 16.34 16.65
C LEU A 295 -1.84 16.31 16.07
N ALA A 296 -1.67 15.79 14.86
CA ALA A 296 -0.40 15.79 14.16
C ALA A 296 0.08 17.21 13.89
N ARG A 297 -0.83 18.11 13.49
CA ARG A 297 -0.51 19.51 13.27
C ARG A 297 0.04 20.18 14.53
N GLU A 298 -0.54 19.93 15.70
CA GLU A 298 -0.01 20.48 16.96
C GLU A 298 1.45 20.04 17.19
N MET A 299 1.79 18.78 16.95
CA MET A 299 3.17 18.30 17.05
C MET A 299 4.11 18.90 16.00
N VAL A 300 3.63 19.09 14.78
CA VAL A 300 4.39 19.74 13.69
C VAL A 300 4.65 21.21 14.01
N ASP A 301 3.63 21.94 14.47
CA ASP A 301 3.75 23.34 14.88
C ASP A 301 4.81 23.49 15.99
N ILE A 302 4.84 22.59 16.98
CA ILE A 302 5.88 22.56 18.03
C ILE A 302 7.28 22.37 17.44
N THR A 303 7.40 21.47 16.47
CA THR A 303 8.67 21.14 15.82
C THR A 303 9.20 22.34 15.05
N HIS A 304 8.32 23.04 14.33
CA HIS A 304 8.64 24.27 13.60
C HIS A 304 8.95 25.43 14.53
N GLU A 305 8.18 25.63 15.60
CA GLU A 305 8.44 26.65 16.64
C GLU A 305 9.84 26.52 17.24
N LEU A 306 10.35 25.29 17.36
CA LEU A 306 11.68 24.99 17.87
C LEU A 306 12.75 24.84 16.77
N GLY A 307 12.43 25.26 15.55
CA GLY A 307 13.38 25.41 14.44
C GLY A 307 13.84 24.11 13.80
N LYS A 308 13.04 23.04 13.88
CA LYS A 308 13.33 21.72 13.30
C LYS A 308 12.35 21.41 12.18
N GLU A 309 12.72 20.51 11.27
CA GLU A 309 11.78 19.97 10.28
C GLU A 309 11.01 18.76 10.84
N ALA A 310 9.76 18.62 10.43
CA ALA A 310 8.89 17.51 10.76
C ALA A 310 8.75 16.55 9.58
N MET A 311 9.28 15.34 9.74
CA MET A 311 9.21 14.27 8.75
C MET A 311 8.37 13.11 9.29
N MET A 312 7.41 12.64 8.49
CA MET A 312 6.60 11.45 8.80
C MET A 312 7.20 10.20 8.15
N PHE A 313 7.27 9.09 8.87
CA PHE A 313 7.45 7.77 8.27
C PHE A 313 6.11 7.19 7.77
N LEU A 314 6.04 6.76 6.52
CA LEU A 314 4.88 6.08 5.93
C LEU A 314 4.89 4.59 6.30
N GLY A 315 4.44 4.28 7.51
CA GLY A 315 4.40 2.95 8.10
C GLY A 315 4.19 3.02 9.60
N ASP A 316 4.27 1.88 10.28
CA ASP A 316 4.08 1.76 11.73
C ASP A 316 2.76 2.43 12.19
N HIS A 317 2.86 3.55 12.91
CA HIS A 317 1.74 4.25 13.54
C HIS A 317 1.14 5.37 12.65
N TRP A 318 0.77 5.02 11.42
CA TRP A 318 0.36 5.99 10.40
C TRP A 318 -1.16 6.08 10.16
N ILE A 319 -1.96 5.26 10.84
CA ILE A 319 -3.39 5.17 10.57
C ILE A 319 -4.11 6.48 10.94
N GLY A 320 -4.95 6.96 10.01
CA GLY A 320 -5.63 8.25 10.06
C GLY A 320 -4.86 9.41 9.44
N MET A 321 -3.58 9.23 9.07
CA MET A 321 -2.82 10.28 8.35
C MET A 321 -3.29 10.44 6.90
N GLU A 322 -3.52 9.31 6.20
CA GLU A 322 -4.14 9.22 4.88
C GLU A 322 -3.60 10.23 3.84
N PRO A 323 -2.35 10.06 3.37
CA PRO A 323 -1.59 11.08 2.64
C PRO A 323 -2.18 11.61 1.32
N PHE A 324 -3.12 10.88 0.74
CA PHE A 324 -3.77 11.22 -0.53
C PHE A 324 -5.11 11.94 -0.37
N LEU A 325 -5.55 12.19 0.86
CA LEU A 325 -6.83 12.83 1.18
C LEU A 325 -6.63 14.27 1.67
N GLU A 326 -7.73 15.01 1.70
CA GLU A 326 -7.74 16.48 1.85
C GLU A 326 -7.26 16.96 3.22
N GLU A 327 -7.37 16.13 4.27
CA GLU A 327 -6.95 16.50 5.61
C GLU A 327 -5.41 16.52 5.74
N PHE A 328 -4.69 15.69 4.98
CA PHE A 328 -3.25 15.50 5.15
C PHE A 328 -2.40 16.76 4.91
N PRO A 329 -2.59 17.54 3.83
CA PRO A 329 -1.85 18.79 3.62
C PRO A 329 -2.04 19.81 4.74
N THR A 330 -3.13 19.74 5.51
CA THR A 330 -3.41 20.68 6.60
C THR A 330 -2.48 20.50 7.79
N ILE A 331 -1.79 19.36 7.88
CA ILE A 331 -0.85 19.01 8.97
C ILE A 331 0.43 19.85 8.90
N GLY A 332 0.86 20.25 7.69
CA GLY A 332 2.05 21.08 7.50
C GLY A 332 3.40 20.35 7.57
N LEU A 333 3.43 19.03 7.35
CA LEU A 333 4.67 18.23 7.33
C LEU A 333 5.67 18.76 6.29
N ASP A 334 6.96 18.75 6.63
CA ASP A 334 8.01 19.06 5.67
C ASP A 334 8.22 17.91 4.69
N ALA A 335 8.16 16.67 5.18
CA ALA A 335 8.44 15.51 4.38
C ALA A 335 7.71 14.23 4.80
N VAL A 336 7.59 13.33 3.82
CA VAL A 336 7.27 11.92 4.05
C VAL A 336 8.44 11.06 3.61
N VAL A 337 8.89 10.17 4.50
CA VAL A 337 9.82 9.08 4.18
C VAL A 337 9.07 7.76 4.21
N GLY A 338 9.23 6.89 3.22
CA GLY A 338 8.54 5.60 3.18
C GLY A 338 9.43 4.44 2.75
N SER A 339 8.94 3.22 2.91
CA SER A 339 9.66 2.00 2.50
C SER A 339 9.54 1.78 0.99
N VAL A 340 10.65 1.65 0.28
CA VAL A 340 10.67 1.34 -1.15
C VAL A 340 11.10 -0.11 -1.37
N GLY A 341 10.16 -0.94 -1.81
CA GLY A 341 10.38 -2.34 -2.21
C GLY A 341 9.92 -2.66 -3.64
N SER A 342 9.40 -1.69 -4.37
CA SER A 342 8.94 -1.85 -5.76
C SER A 342 8.68 -0.47 -6.39
N GLY A 343 8.33 -0.44 -7.69
CA GLY A 343 7.88 0.78 -8.36
C GLY A 343 6.57 1.32 -7.77
N ALA A 344 5.60 0.46 -7.47
CA ALA A 344 4.33 0.86 -6.84
C ALA A 344 4.56 1.49 -5.46
N THR A 345 5.41 0.91 -4.61
CA THR A 345 5.70 1.49 -3.28
C THR A 345 6.53 2.77 -3.37
N LEU A 346 7.36 2.95 -4.40
CA LEU A 346 7.97 4.26 -4.67
C LEU A 346 6.88 5.29 -5.00
N ARG A 347 5.95 4.98 -5.91
CA ARG A 347 4.87 5.91 -6.29
C ARG A 347 3.91 6.21 -5.14
N LEU A 348 3.72 5.27 -4.22
CA LEU A 348 3.01 5.49 -2.96
C LEU A 348 3.61 6.65 -2.14
N ILE A 349 4.91 6.91 -2.30
CA ILE A 349 5.64 7.98 -1.61
C ILE A 349 5.77 9.22 -2.51
N SER A 350 6.28 9.06 -3.73
CA SER A 350 6.55 10.21 -4.62
C SER A 350 5.28 10.91 -5.11
N ASP A 351 4.13 10.23 -5.08
CA ASP A 351 2.86 10.83 -5.46
C ASP A 351 2.21 11.67 -4.34
N ILE A 352 2.70 11.60 -3.11
CA ILE A 352 2.11 12.28 -1.95
C ILE A 352 2.14 13.81 -2.16
N PRO A 353 0.96 14.47 -2.15
CA PRO A 353 0.89 15.93 -2.22
C PRO A 353 1.08 16.57 -0.83
N GLY A 354 1.28 17.89 -0.81
CA GLY A 354 1.19 18.67 0.43
C GLY A 354 2.42 18.65 1.34
N VAL A 355 3.54 18.08 0.90
CA VAL A 355 4.84 18.14 1.59
C VAL A 355 5.89 18.83 0.72
N LYS A 356 6.97 19.32 1.36
CA LYS A 356 8.05 20.02 0.66
C LYS A 356 8.96 19.06 -0.10
N TYR A 357 9.16 17.86 0.43
CA TYR A 357 9.96 16.83 -0.21
C TYR A 357 9.55 15.42 0.22
N THR A 358 9.95 14.42 -0.56
CA THR A 358 9.70 13.00 -0.29
C THR A 358 11.01 12.20 -0.24
N GLU A 359 11.07 11.17 0.60
CA GLU A 359 12.27 10.34 0.77
C GLU A 359 11.94 8.84 0.66
N GLY A 360 12.64 8.14 -0.23
CA GLY A 360 12.52 6.69 -0.38
C GLY A 360 13.56 5.95 0.46
N ARG A 361 13.14 5.21 1.49
CA ARG A 361 14.02 4.31 2.25
C ARG A 361 14.00 2.93 1.60
N PHE A 362 15.05 2.60 0.86
CA PHE A 362 15.13 1.40 0.06
C PHE A 362 15.31 0.13 0.90
N LEU A 363 14.77 -0.97 0.39
CA LEU A 363 15.05 -2.33 0.82
C LEU A 363 16.28 -2.90 0.08
N PRO A 364 17.00 -3.88 0.65
CA PRO A 364 16.73 -4.54 1.93
C PRO A 364 16.98 -3.63 3.14
N TYR A 365 16.17 -3.80 4.18
CA TYR A 365 16.46 -3.22 5.49
C TYR A 365 17.65 -3.97 6.09
N PHE A 366 18.57 -3.28 6.77
CA PHE A 366 19.83 -3.89 7.24
C PHE A 366 19.61 -4.75 8.49
N PHE A 367 18.88 -5.86 8.33
CA PHE A 367 18.47 -6.79 9.38
C PHE A 367 18.98 -8.21 9.12
N PRO A 368 19.05 -9.06 10.16
CA PRO A 368 19.59 -10.42 10.05
C PRO A 368 18.76 -11.39 9.17
N ASP A 369 17.55 -11.02 8.78
CA ASP A 369 16.70 -11.80 7.89
C ASP A 369 17.23 -11.83 6.44
N THR A 370 17.82 -10.74 5.98
CA THR A 370 18.52 -10.68 4.68
C THR A 370 20.05 -10.70 4.84
N PHE A 371 20.58 -10.06 5.88
CA PHE A 371 22.03 -9.93 6.11
C PHE A 371 22.55 -11.01 7.08
N HIS A 372 22.60 -12.25 6.59
CA HIS A 372 23.17 -13.40 7.29
C HIS A 372 24.08 -14.23 6.38
N GLU A 373 24.80 -15.21 6.93
CA GLU A 373 25.59 -16.15 6.16
C GLU A 373 24.70 -16.92 5.15
N GLY A 374 24.99 -16.80 3.85
CA GLY A 374 24.18 -17.37 2.77
C GLY A 374 23.05 -16.47 2.26
N GLY A 375 22.82 -15.31 2.88
CA GLY A 375 21.90 -14.29 2.36
C GLY A 375 22.45 -13.59 1.12
N ASP A 376 21.55 -13.08 0.27
CA ASP A 376 21.88 -12.37 -0.97
C ASP A 376 21.24 -10.97 -1.02
N PRO A 377 21.76 -10.01 -0.22
CA PRO A 377 21.22 -8.65 -0.19
C PRO A 377 21.42 -7.90 -1.51
N VAL A 378 22.38 -8.33 -2.35
CA VAL A 378 22.64 -7.70 -3.66
C VAL A 378 21.51 -8.00 -4.63
N ARG A 379 21.03 -9.25 -4.69
CA ARG A 379 19.90 -9.61 -5.54
C ARG A 379 18.64 -8.82 -5.19
N GLU A 380 18.29 -8.76 -3.92
CA GLU A 380 17.13 -7.99 -3.46
C GLU A 380 17.27 -6.49 -3.80
N ALA A 381 18.45 -5.91 -3.56
CA ALA A 381 18.72 -4.52 -3.92
C ALA A 381 18.61 -4.25 -5.42
N LYS A 382 19.03 -5.21 -6.26
CA LYS A 382 18.92 -5.16 -7.72
C LYS A 382 17.47 -5.16 -8.20
N GLU A 383 16.66 -6.06 -7.65
CA GLU A 383 15.22 -6.16 -7.96
C GLU A 383 14.47 -4.87 -7.55
N ASN A 384 14.77 -4.36 -6.35
CA ASN A 384 14.18 -3.13 -5.83
C ASN A 384 14.61 -1.90 -6.64
N TRP A 385 15.89 -1.78 -6.99
CA TRP A 385 16.38 -0.63 -7.76
C TRP A 385 15.77 -0.59 -9.15
N VAL A 386 15.73 -1.72 -9.87
CA VAL A 386 15.18 -1.75 -11.24
C VAL A 386 13.71 -1.32 -11.27
N THR A 387 12.90 -1.86 -10.37
CA THR A 387 11.47 -1.53 -10.29
C THR A 387 11.24 -0.08 -9.85
N ALA A 388 11.94 0.38 -8.80
CA ALA A 388 11.86 1.74 -8.33
C ALA A 388 12.39 2.75 -9.36
N ARG A 389 13.50 2.47 -10.05
CA ARG A 389 14.08 3.36 -11.07
C ARG A 389 13.11 3.66 -12.20
N ARG A 390 12.39 2.64 -12.68
CA ARG A 390 11.33 2.84 -13.69
C ARG A 390 10.27 3.81 -13.22
N ALA A 391 9.88 3.73 -11.94
CA ALA A 391 8.92 4.64 -11.33
C ALA A 391 9.50 6.04 -11.05
N ILE A 392 10.78 6.16 -10.66
CA ILE A 392 11.50 7.44 -10.48
C ILE A 392 11.46 8.25 -11.77
N LEU A 393 11.66 7.60 -12.92
CA LEU A 393 11.61 8.24 -14.22
C LEU A 393 10.22 8.78 -14.58
N ARG A 394 9.15 8.32 -13.91
CA ARG A 394 7.80 8.89 -14.02
C ARG A 394 7.57 9.98 -12.98
N LYS A 395 7.86 9.70 -11.72
CA LYS A 395 7.77 10.70 -10.64
C LYS A 395 8.84 10.41 -9.57
N PRO A 396 9.92 11.22 -9.51
CA PRO A 396 11.02 10.98 -8.59
C PRO A 396 10.60 11.29 -7.15
N VAL A 397 11.20 10.58 -6.19
CA VAL A 397 11.36 11.09 -4.82
C VAL A 397 12.50 12.10 -4.79
N ASP A 398 12.55 12.96 -3.78
CA ASP A 398 13.59 14.00 -3.65
C ASP A 398 14.90 13.49 -3.06
N ARG A 399 14.80 12.43 -2.26
CA ARG A 399 15.88 11.82 -1.52
C ARG A 399 15.72 10.30 -1.48
N ILE A 400 16.82 9.59 -1.35
CA ILE A 400 16.83 8.16 -1.04
C ILE A 400 17.60 7.90 0.25
N GLY A 401 17.46 6.71 0.80
CA GLY A 401 18.26 6.30 1.93
C GLY A 401 18.08 4.83 2.25
N TYR A 402 18.78 4.39 3.28
CA TYR A 402 18.68 3.03 3.82
C TYR A 402 18.48 3.10 5.33
N GLY A 403 18.10 1.97 5.94
CA GLY A 403 17.89 1.88 7.38
C GLY A 403 18.22 0.49 7.91
N GLY A 404 18.36 0.39 9.23
CA GLY A 404 18.75 -0.82 9.95
C GLY A 404 20.17 -0.70 10.52
N TYR A 405 20.79 -1.83 10.84
CA TYR A 405 22.12 -1.89 11.45
C TYR A 405 23.22 -1.75 10.41
N LEU A 406 23.89 -0.60 10.37
CA LEU A 406 24.97 -0.36 9.41
C LEU A 406 26.11 -1.38 9.56
N LYS A 407 26.38 -1.84 10.79
CA LYS A 407 27.38 -2.88 11.06
C LYS A 407 27.11 -4.20 10.33
N LEU A 408 25.84 -4.56 10.08
CA LEU A 408 25.48 -5.75 9.31
C LEU A 408 25.77 -5.54 7.83
N ALA A 409 25.34 -4.41 7.26
CA ALA A 409 25.59 -4.10 5.85
C ALA A 409 27.09 -4.03 5.52
N CYS A 410 27.91 -3.51 6.44
CA CYS A 410 29.37 -3.46 6.28
C CYS A 410 30.03 -4.84 6.11
N GLN A 411 29.38 -5.93 6.52
CA GLN A 411 29.88 -7.30 6.33
C GLN A 411 29.73 -7.80 4.87
N PHE A 412 29.05 -7.03 4.00
CA PHE A 412 28.77 -7.37 2.61
C PHE A 412 29.36 -6.33 1.64
N PRO A 413 30.67 -6.39 1.32
CA PRO A 413 31.33 -5.38 0.49
C PRO A 413 30.75 -5.20 -0.91
N GLU A 414 30.21 -6.28 -1.50
CA GLU A 414 29.51 -6.23 -2.80
C GLU A 414 28.25 -5.39 -2.74
N PHE A 415 27.47 -5.55 -1.68
CA PHE A 415 26.29 -4.74 -1.41
C PHE A 415 26.66 -3.26 -1.25
N ILE A 416 27.70 -2.96 -0.45
CA ILE A 416 28.17 -1.57 -0.27
C ILE A 416 28.58 -0.91 -1.60
N ARG A 417 29.29 -1.64 -2.49
CA ARG A 417 29.66 -1.15 -3.82
C ARG A 417 28.45 -0.94 -4.73
N TYR A 418 27.46 -1.82 -4.65
CA TYR A 418 26.23 -1.70 -5.42
C TYR A 418 25.40 -0.47 -4.97
N VAL A 419 25.27 -0.25 -3.66
CA VAL A 419 24.57 0.94 -3.13
C VAL A 419 25.29 2.23 -3.56
N GLU A 420 26.62 2.23 -3.62
CA GLU A 420 27.40 3.38 -4.12
C GLU A 420 27.04 3.75 -5.58
N SER A 421 26.84 2.74 -6.44
CA SER A 421 26.39 2.98 -7.83
C SER A 421 24.94 3.46 -7.88
N VAL A 422 24.05 2.90 -7.05
CA VAL A 422 22.66 3.35 -6.92
C VAL A 422 22.57 4.82 -6.51
N CYS A 423 23.32 5.25 -5.48
CA CYS A 423 23.34 6.64 -5.04
C CYS A 423 23.81 7.59 -6.15
N THR A 424 24.81 7.18 -6.93
CA THR A 424 25.33 7.97 -8.05
C THR A 424 24.31 8.07 -9.19
N GLU A 425 23.70 6.95 -9.56
CA GLU A 425 22.66 6.92 -10.60
C GLU A 425 21.43 7.71 -10.18
N PHE A 426 20.98 7.62 -8.92
CA PHE A 426 19.85 8.40 -8.41
C PHE A 426 20.07 9.92 -8.57
N ARG A 427 21.26 10.43 -8.23
CA ARG A 427 21.59 11.85 -8.44
C ARG A 427 21.56 12.21 -9.92
N GLN A 428 22.13 11.37 -10.78
CA GLN A 428 22.07 11.57 -12.23
C GLN A 428 20.63 11.62 -12.75
N LEU A 429 19.75 10.71 -12.28
CA LEU A 429 18.33 10.68 -12.63
C LEU A 429 17.64 11.97 -12.19
N TYR A 430 17.78 12.34 -10.91
CA TYR A 430 17.13 13.52 -10.34
C TYR A 430 17.54 14.80 -11.08
N ASP A 431 18.84 15.01 -11.31
CA ASP A 431 19.37 16.17 -12.04
C ASP A 431 18.90 16.19 -13.50
N SER A 432 18.84 15.03 -14.15
CA SER A 432 18.51 14.93 -15.56
C SER A 432 17.01 15.15 -15.82
N ILE A 433 16.15 14.67 -14.92
CA ILE A 433 14.71 14.93 -14.93
C ILE A 433 14.46 16.40 -14.61
N GLY A 434 15.11 16.95 -13.57
CA GLY A 434 15.06 18.38 -13.25
C GLY A 434 13.65 18.92 -13.01
N GLY A 435 12.74 18.08 -12.47
CA GLY A 435 11.33 18.41 -12.26
C GLY A 435 10.48 18.45 -13.54
N ALA A 436 11.03 18.07 -14.69
CA ALA A 436 10.29 18.03 -15.96
C ALA A 436 9.17 16.99 -15.92
N LYS A 437 8.02 17.33 -16.52
CA LYS A 437 6.91 16.40 -16.65
C LYS A 437 7.27 15.33 -17.70
N PRO A 438 7.19 14.02 -17.36
CA PRO A 438 7.40 12.98 -18.35
C PRO A 438 6.26 13.00 -19.38
N TRP A 439 6.59 12.59 -20.60
CA TRP A 439 5.57 12.30 -21.61
C TRP A 439 4.77 11.06 -21.22
N CYS A 440 3.45 11.18 -21.35
CA CYS A 440 2.51 10.09 -21.19
C CYS A 440 1.77 9.86 -22.51
N ALA A 441 1.66 8.61 -22.94
CA ALA A 441 0.93 8.24 -24.14
C ALA A 441 -0.58 8.47 -23.96
N LYS A 442 -1.09 8.16 -22.77
CA LYS A 442 -2.51 8.19 -22.38
C LYS A 442 -2.70 8.44 -20.89
N THR A 443 -3.93 8.79 -20.54
CA THR A 443 -4.41 8.83 -19.16
C THR A 443 -5.21 7.58 -18.85
N VAL A 444 -4.85 6.87 -17.79
CA VAL A 444 -5.57 5.69 -17.30
C VAL A 444 -6.07 5.92 -15.88
N ALA A 445 -7.21 5.32 -15.54
CA ALA A 445 -7.75 5.42 -14.19
C ALA A 445 -8.12 4.04 -13.63
N VAL A 446 -7.58 3.70 -12.46
CA VAL A 446 -7.96 2.52 -11.69
C VAL A 446 -9.21 2.85 -10.88
N LEU A 447 -10.30 2.12 -11.14
CA LEU A 447 -11.60 2.30 -10.50
C LEU A 447 -11.87 1.18 -9.49
N ASN A 448 -12.08 1.56 -8.22
CA ASN A 448 -12.44 0.66 -7.13
C ASN A 448 -13.26 1.39 -6.03
N CYS A 449 -13.48 0.81 -4.86
CA CYS A 449 -14.22 1.45 -3.78
C CYS A 449 -13.44 2.54 -3.02
N TRP A 450 -12.11 2.56 -3.14
CA TRP A 450 -11.22 3.41 -2.35
C TRP A 450 -10.71 4.65 -3.09
N GLY A 451 -10.55 4.55 -4.42
CA GLY A 451 -9.96 5.60 -5.24
C GLY A 451 -8.61 6.07 -4.68
N LYS A 452 -8.45 7.39 -4.56
CA LYS A 452 -7.20 8.02 -4.10
C LYS A 452 -6.75 7.59 -2.71
N ALA A 453 -7.67 7.20 -1.83
CA ALA A 453 -7.32 6.77 -0.46
C ALA A 453 -6.36 5.57 -0.43
N ARG A 454 -6.31 4.78 -1.51
CA ARG A 454 -5.42 3.62 -1.66
C ARG A 454 -4.58 3.70 -2.94
N ALA A 455 -4.30 4.91 -3.42
CA ALA A 455 -3.45 5.12 -4.59
C ALA A 455 -2.12 4.38 -4.42
N TRP A 456 -1.72 3.62 -5.43
CA TRP A 456 -0.51 2.79 -5.49
C TRP A 456 -0.39 1.63 -4.51
N GLY A 457 -1.15 1.62 -3.41
CA GLY A 457 -1.20 0.49 -2.49
C GLY A 457 -2.43 -0.40 -2.64
N CYS A 458 -3.06 -0.42 -3.82
CA CYS A 458 -4.14 -1.36 -4.14
C CYS A 458 -3.63 -2.81 -4.03
N HIS A 459 -4.46 -3.69 -3.47
CA HIS A 459 -4.18 -5.12 -3.22
C HIS A 459 -3.15 -5.40 -2.13
N MET A 460 -2.64 -4.39 -1.44
CA MET A 460 -1.64 -4.54 -0.38
C MET A 460 -2.30 -4.97 0.93
N VAL A 461 -1.81 -6.06 1.52
CA VAL A 461 -2.23 -6.55 2.85
C VAL A 461 -1.09 -6.26 3.83
N HIS A 462 0.07 -6.83 3.56
CA HIS A 462 1.34 -6.46 4.18
C HIS A 462 2.09 -5.53 3.21
N HIS A 463 2.80 -4.54 3.74
CA HIS A 463 3.56 -3.60 2.91
C HIS A 463 4.58 -4.35 2.03
N ALA A 464 4.53 -4.11 0.72
CA ALA A 464 5.40 -4.69 -0.31
C ALA A 464 5.43 -6.24 -0.39
N LEU A 465 4.56 -6.95 0.33
CA LEU A 465 4.48 -8.41 0.29
C LEU A 465 3.15 -8.83 -0.32
N TYR A 466 3.24 -9.58 -1.42
CA TYR A 466 2.09 -10.09 -2.15
C TYR A 466 1.98 -11.60 -2.00
N PHE A 467 0.76 -12.07 -1.93
CA PHE A 467 0.39 -13.46 -1.73
C PHE A 467 -0.03 -14.07 -3.05
N LYS A 468 -0.06 -15.41 -3.07
CA LYS A 468 -0.57 -16.19 -4.20
C LYS A 468 -1.91 -15.66 -4.73
N LYS A 469 -2.80 -15.18 -3.85
CA LYS A 469 -4.14 -14.69 -4.22
C LYS A 469 -4.19 -13.30 -4.83
N ASN A 470 -3.15 -12.47 -4.71
CA ASN A 470 -3.23 -11.06 -5.14
C ASN A 470 -2.06 -10.59 -6.02
N TYR A 471 -0.97 -11.35 -6.18
CA TYR A 471 0.16 -10.95 -7.02
C TYR A 471 -0.24 -10.76 -8.50
N SER A 472 -1.25 -11.50 -8.97
CA SER A 472 -1.80 -11.36 -10.33
C SER A 472 -2.53 -10.03 -10.55
N TYR A 473 -2.93 -9.34 -9.48
CA TYR A 473 -3.60 -8.03 -9.50
C TYR A 473 -2.64 -6.89 -9.18
N ALA A 474 -1.83 -7.07 -8.13
CA ALA A 474 -0.75 -6.15 -7.80
C ALA A 474 0.24 -5.96 -8.96
N GLY A 475 0.44 -7.00 -9.78
CA GLY A 475 1.26 -6.92 -10.98
C GLY A 475 0.81 -5.87 -12.00
N VAL A 476 -0.50 -5.57 -12.08
CA VAL A 476 -1.04 -4.49 -12.92
C VAL A 476 -0.60 -3.13 -12.37
N ILE A 477 -0.71 -2.93 -11.05
CA ILE A 477 -0.32 -1.69 -10.38
C ILE A 477 1.20 -1.46 -10.50
N GLU A 478 1.99 -2.52 -10.34
CA GLU A 478 3.45 -2.47 -10.51
C GLU A 478 3.85 -2.16 -11.98
N ALA A 479 3.18 -2.75 -12.97
CA ALA A 479 3.40 -2.43 -14.38
C ALA A 479 3.12 -0.94 -14.67
N LEU A 480 2.00 -0.41 -14.16
CA LEU A 480 1.61 0.99 -14.30
C LEU A 480 2.59 1.97 -13.66
N SER A 481 3.25 1.58 -12.56
CA SER A 481 4.11 2.49 -11.77
C SER A 481 5.24 3.15 -12.57
N GLY A 482 5.80 2.42 -13.54
CA GLY A 482 6.88 2.86 -14.42
C GLY A 482 6.48 3.03 -15.90
N ALA A 483 5.22 2.77 -16.25
CA ALA A 483 4.73 2.90 -17.63
C ALA A 483 4.51 4.38 -18.02
N PRO A 484 4.60 4.75 -19.32
CA PRO A 484 4.39 6.12 -19.79
C PRO A 484 2.90 6.47 -19.86
N PHE A 485 2.19 6.39 -18.74
CA PHE A 485 0.78 6.75 -18.60
C PHE A 485 0.58 7.74 -17.44
N ASP A 486 -0.37 8.66 -17.60
CA ASP A 486 -0.89 9.46 -16.48
C ASP A 486 -1.88 8.58 -15.72
N VAL A 487 -1.52 8.16 -14.50
CA VAL A 487 -2.32 7.19 -13.73
C VAL A 487 -3.13 7.91 -12.66
N ARG A 488 -4.44 7.69 -12.67
CA ARG A 488 -5.38 8.19 -11.67
C ARG A 488 -6.00 7.04 -10.90
N PHE A 489 -6.45 7.32 -9.68
CA PHE A 489 -7.22 6.38 -8.86
C PHE A 489 -8.57 7.02 -8.55
N LEU A 490 -9.65 6.36 -8.96
CA LEU A 490 -11.02 6.85 -8.84
C LEU A 490 -11.84 5.88 -8.00
N SER A 491 -12.76 6.43 -7.22
CA SER A 491 -13.72 5.66 -6.45
C SER A 491 -15.08 5.58 -7.16
N PHE A 492 -15.90 4.59 -6.79
CA PHE A 492 -17.32 4.59 -7.19
C PHE A 492 -18.09 5.79 -6.62
N ASP A 493 -17.68 6.30 -5.46
CA ASP A 493 -18.25 7.53 -4.88
C ASP A 493 -17.93 8.75 -5.76
N ASP A 494 -16.72 8.84 -6.33
CA ASP A 494 -16.35 9.90 -7.28
C ASP A 494 -17.25 9.86 -8.53
N LEU A 495 -17.49 8.67 -9.07
CA LEU A 495 -18.40 8.46 -10.20
C LEU A 495 -19.83 8.87 -9.87
N LYS A 496 -20.28 8.54 -8.65
CA LYS A 496 -21.63 8.86 -8.16
C LYS A 496 -21.79 10.36 -7.93
N ALA A 497 -20.75 11.02 -7.41
CA ALA A 497 -20.72 12.48 -7.22
C ALA A 497 -20.80 13.22 -8.55
N GLY A 498 -20.17 12.70 -9.61
CA GLY A 498 -20.40 13.18 -10.97
C GLY A 498 -19.57 12.46 -12.03
N PRO A 499 -20.16 12.08 -13.18
CA PRO A 499 -19.46 11.35 -14.23
C PRO A 499 -18.34 12.16 -14.92
N GLY A 500 -18.31 13.49 -14.72
CA GLY A 500 -17.24 14.36 -15.23
C GLY A 500 -15.86 14.03 -14.64
N VAL A 501 -15.78 13.22 -13.58
CA VAL A 501 -14.49 12.68 -13.10
C VAL A 501 -13.77 11.81 -14.15
N LEU A 502 -14.50 11.30 -15.14
CA LEU A 502 -13.95 10.56 -16.28
C LEU A 502 -13.42 11.47 -17.40
N ASP A 503 -13.59 12.79 -17.30
CA ASP A 503 -13.11 13.71 -18.32
C ASP A 503 -11.57 13.67 -18.43
N GLY A 504 -11.10 13.46 -19.66
CA GLY A 504 -9.67 13.30 -19.95
C GLY A 504 -9.08 11.95 -19.56
N VAL A 505 -9.87 10.98 -19.10
CA VAL A 505 -9.47 9.58 -18.95
C VAL A 505 -9.63 8.86 -20.29
N ASP A 506 -8.60 8.19 -20.78
CA ASP A 506 -8.67 7.38 -21.99
C ASP A 506 -9.13 5.94 -21.70
N VAL A 507 -8.65 5.35 -20.60
CA VAL A 507 -8.93 3.94 -20.25
C VAL A 507 -9.23 3.79 -18.75
N LEU A 508 -10.33 3.10 -18.44
CA LEU A 508 -10.65 2.64 -17.09
C LEU A 508 -10.13 1.23 -16.84
N LEU A 509 -9.62 0.98 -15.64
CA LEU A 509 -9.19 -0.34 -15.17
C LEU A 509 -10.01 -0.75 -13.95
N ASN A 510 -10.55 -1.97 -13.95
CA ASN A 510 -11.20 -2.60 -12.79
C ASN A 510 -10.57 -3.97 -12.57
N ILE A 511 -9.96 -4.18 -11.41
CA ILE A 511 -8.93 -5.21 -11.20
C ILE A 511 -9.23 -5.93 -9.88
N GLY A 512 -9.35 -7.25 -9.89
CA GLY A 512 -9.45 -8.07 -8.67
C GLY A 512 -10.48 -9.20 -8.76
N ASP A 513 -10.69 -9.88 -7.64
CA ASP A 513 -11.77 -10.86 -7.48
C ASP A 513 -13.13 -10.17 -7.27
N ALA A 514 -14.21 -10.86 -7.61
CA ALA A 514 -15.58 -10.41 -7.46
C ALA A 514 -15.93 -10.15 -6.00
N ASP A 515 -16.90 -9.28 -5.77
CA ASP A 515 -17.39 -8.95 -4.42
C ASP A 515 -16.30 -8.43 -3.45
N THR A 516 -15.19 -7.93 -3.99
CA THR A 516 -14.17 -7.21 -3.24
C THR A 516 -14.28 -5.70 -3.47
N ALA A 517 -13.69 -4.91 -2.58
CA ALA A 517 -13.58 -3.46 -2.73
C ALA A 517 -12.81 -3.06 -4.01
N HIS A 518 -11.98 -3.94 -4.56
CA HIS A 518 -11.20 -3.66 -5.76
C HIS A 518 -12.02 -3.75 -7.05
N THR A 519 -13.06 -4.60 -7.06
CA THR A 519 -13.98 -4.73 -8.20
C THR A 519 -15.30 -4.02 -8.00
N GLY A 520 -15.80 -3.93 -6.76
CA GLY A 520 -16.95 -3.10 -6.35
C GLY A 520 -18.10 -3.85 -5.68
N GLY A 521 -18.25 -5.15 -5.94
CA GLY A 521 -19.36 -5.96 -5.40
C GLY A 521 -20.74 -5.38 -5.70
N ALA A 522 -21.59 -5.28 -4.66
CA ALA A 522 -22.97 -4.82 -4.77
C ALA A 522 -23.13 -3.39 -5.35
N VAL A 523 -22.08 -2.59 -5.46
CA VAL A 523 -22.15 -1.28 -6.12
C VAL A 523 -22.62 -1.38 -7.58
N TRP A 524 -22.42 -2.54 -8.23
CA TRP A 524 -22.86 -2.77 -9.60
C TRP A 524 -24.36 -3.03 -9.74
N GLU A 525 -25.10 -3.21 -8.63
CA GLU A 525 -26.56 -3.21 -8.65
C GLU A 525 -27.11 -1.80 -8.97
N ASP A 526 -26.34 -0.75 -8.69
CA ASP A 526 -26.70 0.62 -8.96
C ASP A 526 -26.67 0.90 -10.48
N PRO A 527 -27.83 1.17 -11.11
CA PRO A 527 -27.89 1.38 -12.55
C PRO A 527 -27.12 2.62 -13.00
N GLU A 528 -26.93 3.63 -12.14
CA GLU A 528 -26.19 4.84 -12.51
C GLU A 528 -24.69 4.57 -12.65
N ILE A 529 -24.12 3.72 -11.79
CA ILE A 529 -22.71 3.32 -11.85
C ILE A 529 -22.46 2.52 -13.13
N ALA A 530 -23.27 1.47 -13.37
CA ALA A 530 -23.15 0.66 -14.57
C ALA A 530 -23.37 1.50 -15.85
N ALA A 531 -24.35 2.42 -15.84
CA ALA A 531 -24.62 3.30 -16.97
C ALA A 531 -23.50 4.31 -17.22
N ALA A 532 -22.85 4.85 -16.18
CA ALA A 532 -21.73 5.78 -16.32
C ALA A 532 -20.56 5.11 -17.05
N VAL A 533 -20.17 3.91 -16.60
CA VAL A 533 -19.07 3.16 -17.23
C VAL A 533 -19.43 2.73 -18.66
N LYS A 534 -20.65 2.20 -18.88
CA LYS A 534 -21.13 1.85 -20.23
C LYS A 534 -21.14 3.06 -21.17
N ARG A 535 -21.57 4.22 -20.71
CA ARG A 535 -21.60 5.46 -21.50
C ARG A 535 -20.20 5.91 -21.87
N PHE A 536 -19.27 5.91 -20.91
CA PHE A 536 -17.87 6.23 -21.13
C PHE A 536 -17.27 5.38 -22.25
N VAL A 537 -17.43 4.04 -22.18
CA VAL A 537 -16.92 3.14 -23.22
C VAL A 537 -17.67 3.36 -24.54
N HIS A 538 -19.00 3.46 -24.50
CA HIS A 538 -19.80 3.66 -25.72
C HIS A 538 -19.39 4.91 -26.51
N GLN A 539 -18.99 5.98 -25.81
CA GLN A 539 -18.56 7.25 -26.40
C GLN A 539 -17.10 7.23 -26.87
N GLY A 540 -16.35 6.16 -26.62
CA GLY A 540 -15.00 5.96 -27.14
C GLY A 540 -13.91 5.76 -26.09
N GLY A 541 -14.25 5.75 -24.80
CA GLY A 541 -13.33 5.33 -23.75
C GLY A 541 -12.97 3.85 -23.84
N GLY A 542 -11.85 3.47 -23.24
CA GLY A 542 -11.42 2.08 -23.11
C GLY A 542 -11.76 1.48 -21.75
N LEU A 543 -12.02 0.17 -21.69
CA LEU A 543 -12.15 -0.57 -20.43
C LEU A 543 -11.19 -1.77 -20.41
N ILE A 544 -10.38 -1.89 -19.37
CA ILE A 544 -9.61 -3.11 -19.10
C ILE A 544 -10.13 -3.71 -17.80
N GLY A 545 -10.65 -4.94 -17.90
CA GLY A 545 -11.06 -5.71 -16.73
C GLY A 545 -10.06 -6.84 -16.47
N VAL A 546 -9.61 -6.97 -15.22
CA VAL A 546 -8.62 -8.01 -14.82
C VAL A 546 -9.17 -8.84 -13.67
N GLY A 547 -9.17 -10.17 -13.82
CA GLY A 547 -9.74 -11.09 -12.83
C GLY A 547 -11.24 -11.26 -13.02
N GLU A 548 -12.03 -10.74 -12.08
CA GLU A 548 -13.50 -10.74 -12.12
C GLU A 548 -14.06 -9.30 -12.12
N PRO A 549 -13.71 -8.51 -13.15
CA PRO A 549 -14.11 -7.12 -13.26
C PRO A 549 -15.63 -6.97 -13.29
N SER A 550 -16.18 -6.06 -12.49
CA SER A 550 -17.63 -5.92 -12.29
C SER A 550 -18.36 -7.19 -11.83
N GLY A 551 -17.63 -8.11 -11.19
CA GLY A 551 -18.16 -9.37 -10.69
C GLY A 551 -19.06 -9.17 -9.46
N HIS A 552 -20.34 -9.47 -9.66
CA HIS A 552 -21.37 -9.54 -8.62
C HIS A 552 -22.60 -10.25 -9.22
N GLN A 553 -23.06 -11.35 -8.63
CA GLN A 553 -24.19 -12.12 -9.18
C GLN A 553 -25.51 -11.34 -9.04
N TYR A 554 -25.96 -10.71 -10.12
CA TYR A 554 -27.16 -9.86 -10.10
C TYR A 554 -27.86 -9.86 -11.47
N GLN A 555 -29.21 -9.84 -11.45
CA GLN A 555 -30.07 -9.74 -12.65
C GLN A 555 -29.72 -10.73 -13.78
N GLY A 556 -29.34 -11.96 -13.43
CA GLY A 556 -29.07 -13.05 -14.40
C GLY A 556 -27.68 -13.04 -15.05
N ARG A 557 -26.74 -12.23 -14.54
CA ARG A 557 -25.34 -12.19 -14.98
C ARG A 557 -24.39 -12.09 -13.79
N PHE A 558 -23.14 -12.49 -13.98
CA PHE A 558 -22.12 -12.37 -12.95
C PHE A 558 -21.23 -11.15 -13.18
N LEU A 559 -20.65 -11.00 -14.37
CA LEU A 559 -19.94 -9.77 -14.74
C LEU A 559 -20.97 -8.74 -15.23
N GLN A 560 -21.24 -7.70 -14.43
CA GLN A 560 -22.28 -6.71 -14.74
C GLN A 560 -21.98 -5.86 -15.99
N LEU A 561 -20.70 -5.83 -16.39
CA LEU A 561 -20.22 -5.26 -17.65
C LEU A 561 -19.92 -6.31 -18.73
N SER A 562 -20.46 -7.53 -18.66
CA SER A 562 -20.15 -8.62 -19.60
C SER A 562 -20.35 -8.25 -21.07
N SER A 563 -21.41 -7.48 -21.39
CA SER A 563 -21.63 -7.01 -22.77
C SER A 563 -20.58 -6.01 -23.26
N VAL A 564 -19.93 -5.30 -22.34
CA VAL A 564 -18.83 -4.37 -22.66
C VAL A 564 -17.53 -5.15 -22.80
N LEU A 565 -17.21 -5.98 -21.82
CA LEU A 565 -15.99 -6.81 -21.80
C LEU A 565 -15.97 -7.88 -22.90
N GLY A 566 -17.15 -8.34 -23.33
CA GLY A 566 -17.28 -9.48 -24.24
C GLY A 566 -16.96 -10.81 -23.57
N ALA A 567 -16.93 -10.86 -22.24
CA ALA A 567 -16.66 -12.05 -21.44
C ALA A 567 -17.68 -12.16 -20.31
N GLU A 568 -17.95 -13.38 -19.87
CA GLU A 568 -18.83 -13.71 -18.75
C GLU A 568 -18.25 -14.91 -17.98
N LYS A 569 -18.63 -15.07 -16.71
CA LYS A 569 -18.16 -16.20 -15.88
C LYS A 569 -19.29 -17.19 -15.62
N GLU A 570 -19.02 -18.47 -15.84
CA GLU A 570 -19.91 -19.56 -15.43
C GLU A 570 -19.80 -19.78 -13.92
N THR A 571 -20.92 -19.62 -13.21
CA THR A 571 -21.04 -19.77 -11.75
C THR A 571 -21.89 -20.97 -11.34
N GLY A 572 -22.23 -21.86 -12.28
CA GLY A 572 -23.15 -22.99 -12.12
C GLY A 572 -24.59 -22.67 -12.57
N MET A 573 -24.88 -21.41 -12.90
CA MET A 573 -26.20 -20.93 -13.25
C MET A 573 -26.52 -21.06 -14.74
N THR A 574 -25.51 -21.22 -15.61
CA THR A 574 -25.72 -21.23 -17.08
C THR A 574 -25.20 -22.49 -17.78
N LEU A 575 -25.04 -23.59 -17.04
CA LEU A 575 -24.55 -24.88 -17.56
C LEU A 575 -25.41 -25.45 -18.70
N GLY A 576 -26.71 -25.13 -18.73
CA GLY A 576 -27.62 -25.53 -19.81
C GLY A 576 -27.44 -24.77 -21.13
N TYR A 577 -26.60 -23.74 -21.17
CA TYR A 577 -26.27 -22.99 -22.37
C TYR A 577 -24.89 -23.39 -22.89
N ASP A 578 -24.85 -23.94 -24.10
CA ASP A 578 -23.58 -24.18 -24.78
C ASP A 578 -22.82 -22.87 -25.02
N LYS A 579 -21.49 -22.93 -24.86
CA LYS A 579 -20.57 -21.84 -25.12
C LYS A 579 -19.74 -22.20 -26.35
N TYR A 580 -19.71 -21.34 -27.37
CA TYR A 580 -19.14 -21.68 -28.68
C TYR A 580 -17.96 -20.81 -29.12
N ASN A 581 -17.75 -19.64 -28.52
CA ASN A 581 -16.71 -18.71 -28.95
C ASN A 581 -15.35 -19.06 -28.31
N TRP A 582 -14.53 -19.84 -29.03
CA TRP A 582 -13.25 -20.36 -28.54
C TRP A 582 -12.08 -20.19 -29.51
N ASP A 583 -12.34 -19.73 -30.73
CA ASP A 583 -11.31 -19.60 -31.76
C ASP A 583 -10.35 -18.46 -31.39
N GLU A 584 -9.06 -18.78 -31.34
CA GLU A 584 -8.02 -17.82 -30.95
C GLU A 584 -7.54 -16.97 -32.13
N HIS A 585 -7.24 -15.70 -31.84
CA HIS A 585 -6.68 -14.73 -32.77
C HIS A 585 -5.24 -14.32 -32.38
N PRO A 586 -4.23 -15.20 -32.55
CA PRO A 586 -2.87 -14.96 -32.06
C PRO A 586 -2.14 -13.81 -32.78
N GLY A 587 -2.58 -13.41 -33.97
CA GLY A 587 -1.98 -12.31 -34.75
C GLY A 587 -2.40 -10.89 -34.31
N HIS A 588 -3.00 -10.75 -33.13
CA HIS A 588 -3.55 -9.48 -32.65
C HIS A 588 -2.47 -8.50 -32.13
N PHE A 589 -2.71 -7.20 -32.26
CA PHE A 589 -1.79 -6.11 -31.86
C PHE A 589 -1.25 -6.24 -30.43
N ILE A 590 -2.10 -6.71 -29.50
CA ILE A 590 -1.77 -6.87 -28.08
C ILE A 590 -0.68 -7.93 -27.86
N LEU A 591 -0.69 -8.99 -28.67
CA LEU A 591 0.21 -10.15 -28.52
C LEU A 591 1.53 -10.01 -29.31
N ALA A 592 1.71 -8.92 -30.06
CA ALA A 592 2.78 -8.81 -31.04
C ALA A 592 4.21 -8.89 -30.47
N ASP A 593 4.41 -8.58 -29.19
CA ASP A 593 5.72 -8.67 -28.52
C ASP A 593 5.84 -9.89 -27.58
N CYS A 594 4.84 -10.77 -27.54
CA CYS A 594 4.90 -11.98 -26.73
C CYS A 594 5.86 -12.99 -27.38
N THR A 595 6.91 -13.35 -26.65
CA THR A 595 7.97 -14.29 -27.07
C THR A 595 7.79 -15.68 -26.51
N ARG A 596 6.95 -15.81 -25.47
CA ARG A 596 6.60 -17.07 -24.81
C ARG A 596 5.11 -17.05 -24.43
N PRO A 597 4.54 -18.19 -23.99
CA PRO A 597 3.17 -18.21 -23.48
C PRO A 597 3.01 -17.17 -22.36
N VAL A 598 1.98 -16.33 -22.48
CA VAL A 598 1.68 -15.26 -21.52
C VAL A 598 1.46 -15.85 -20.12
N ASP A 599 2.09 -15.26 -19.11
CA ASP A 599 1.84 -15.62 -17.72
C ASP A 599 0.65 -14.81 -17.18
N PHE A 600 -0.46 -15.48 -16.89
CA PHE A 600 -1.66 -14.88 -16.29
C PHE A 600 -1.71 -15.07 -14.76
N GLY A 601 -0.65 -15.64 -14.18
CA GLY A 601 -0.57 -15.95 -12.75
C GLY A 601 -1.59 -16.99 -12.32
N GLU A 602 -2.42 -16.65 -11.33
CA GLU A 602 -3.51 -17.53 -10.88
C GLU A 602 -4.57 -17.75 -11.96
N GLY A 603 -4.70 -16.80 -12.90
CA GLY A 603 -5.75 -16.80 -13.91
C GLY A 603 -7.16 -16.84 -13.32
N GLN A 604 -8.13 -17.17 -14.16
CA GLN A 604 -9.54 -17.29 -13.79
C GLN A 604 -10.14 -18.49 -14.49
N LYS A 605 -10.97 -19.20 -13.74
CA LYS A 605 -11.69 -20.38 -14.19
C LYS A 605 -13.11 -20.06 -14.61
N GLY A 606 -13.64 -20.85 -15.53
CA GLY A 606 -15.03 -20.76 -15.97
C GLY A 606 -15.38 -19.47 -16.74
N VAL A 607 -14.39 -18.68 -17.17
CA VAL A 607 -14.64 -17.49 -17.99
C VAL A 607 -14.74 -17.87 -19.46
N TYR A 608 -15.78 -17.41 -20.13
CA TYR A 608 -16.05 -17.67 -21.54
C TYR A 608 -16.34 -16.37 -22.28
N ALA A 609 -16.06 -16.37 -23.60
CA ALA A 609 -16.31 -15.22 -24.44
C ALA A 609 -17.76 -15.19 -24.96
N LEU A 610 -18.33 -13.99 -25.05
CA LEU A 610 -19.59 -13.74 -25.73
C LEU A 610 -19.37 -13.73 -27.26
N PRO A 611 -20.42 -13.98 -28.08
CA PRO A 611 -20.24 -14.19 -29.53
C PRO A 611 -19.58 -13.05 -30.32
N ALA A 612 -19.63 -11.80 -29.83
CA ALA A 612 -19.05 -10.65 -30.50
C ALA A 612 -17.58 -10.36 -30.12
N ALA A 613 -17.04 -11.06 -29.11
CA ALA A 613 -15.68 -10.86 -28.65
C ALA A 613 -14.68 -11.66 -29.50
N GLU A 614 -13.46 -11.14 -29.64
CA GLU A 614 -12.34 -11.88 -30.21
C GLU A 614 -11.53 -12.50 -29.06
N VAL A 615 -11.46 -13.82 -29.02
CA VAL A 615 -10.61 -14.54 -28.05
C VAL A 615 -9.18 -14.46 -28.53
N LEU A 616 -8.28 -13.92 -27.72
CA LEU A 616 -6.85 -13.90 -28.07
C LEU A 616 -6.12 -15.10 -27.50
N ILE A 617 -6.45 -15.48 -26.26
CA ILE A 617 -5.89 -16.65 -25.59
C ILE A 617 -6.97 -17.32 -24.73
N GLN A 618 -7.15 -18.63 -24.89
CA GLN A 618 -7.86 -19.49 -23.94
C GLN A 618 -6.98 -20.65 -23.50
N ARG A 619 -7.32 -21.28 -22.37
CA ARG A 619 -6.69 -22.51 -21.88
C ARG A 619 -7.79 -23.42 -21.42
N ASP A 620 -7.85 -24.64 -21.95
CA ASP A 620 -8.84 -25.64 -21.57
C ASP A 620 -10.30 -25.12 -21.61
N ARG A 621 -10.63 -24.29 -22.61
CA ARG A 621 -11.91 -23.59 -22.74
C ARG A 621 -12.21 -22.62 -21.58
N GLU A 622 -11.17 -21.98 -21.08
CA GLU A 622 -11.26 -20.85 -20.17
C GLU A 622 -10.53 -19.66 -20.79
N VAL A 623 -11.27 -18.60 -21.10
CA VAL A 623 -10.71 -17.39 -21.71
C VAL A 623 -9.76 -16.72 -20.73
N GLN A 624 -8.53 -16.49 -21.17
CA GLN A 624 -7.50 -15.79 -20.40
C GLN A 624 -7.30 -14.35 -20.90
N LEU A 625 -7.49 -14.12 -22.19
CA LEU A 625 -7.45 -12.80 -22.80
C LEU A 625 -8.45 -12.73 -23.94
N ALA A 626 -9.34 -11.75 -23.90
CA ALA A 626 -10.29 -11.45 -24.96
C ALA A 626 -10.45 -9.95 -25.14
N VAL A 627 -10.90 -9.56 -26.33
CA VAL A 627 -11.18 -8.17 -26.67
C VAL A 627 -12.56 -8.02 -27.26
N ASN A 628 -13.17 -6.86 -27.05
CA ASN A 628 -14.52 -6.57 -27.54
C ASN A 628 -14.69 -5.10 -27.94
N ARG A 629 -15.67 -4.83 -28.80
CA ARG A 629 -16.06 -3.48 -29.20
C ARG A 629 -17.43 -3.15 -28.61
N PHE A 630 -17.57 -1.94 -28.09
CA PHE A 630 -18.83 -1.48 -27.50
C PHE A 630 -19.10 -0.02 -27.86
N GLY A 631 -20.01 0.22 -28.81
CA GLY A 631 -20.20 1.54 -29.41
C GLY A 631 -18.94 2.00 -30.14
N ALA A 632 -18.48 3.21 -29.83
CA ALA A 632 -17.23 3.74 -30.37
C ALA A 632 -15.99 3.21 -29.62
N GLY A 633 -16.13 2.70 -28.40
CA GLY A 633 -15.00 2.26 -27.58
C GLY A 633 -14.67 0.77 -27.70
N ARG A 634 -13.73 0.35 -26.85
CA ARG A 634 -13.14 -0.99 -26.84
C ARG A 634 -12.93 -1.47 -25.42
N ALA A 635 -12.97 -2.78 -25.23
CA ALA A 635 -12.68 -3.41 -23.96
C ALA A 635 -11.72 -4.59 -24.11
N VAL A 636 -10.90 -4.79 -23.09
CA VAL A 636 -10.01 -5.94 -22.93
C VAL A 636 -10.38 -6.65 -21.62
N TYR A 637 -10.50 -7.96 -21.67
CA TYR A 637 -10.57 -8.81 -20.51
C TYR A 637 -9.25 -9.58 -20.35
N LEU A 638 -8.71 -9.61 -19.13
CA LEU A 638 -7.54 -10.38 -18.71
C LEU A 638 -7.92 -11.22 -17.49
N SER A 639 -7.51 -12.49 -17.43
CA SER A 639 -7.76 -13.32 -16.25
C SER A 639 -6.83 -13.00 -15.06
N GLY A 640 -5.64 -12.47 -15.34
CA GLY A 640 -4.66 -12.04 -14.35
C GLY A 640 -3.40 -11.50 -15.04
N LEU A 641 -2.58 -10.72 -14.34
CA LEU A 641 -1.39 -10.12 -14.95
C LEU A 641 -0.27 -9.87 -13.92
N PRO A 642 0.49 -10.92 -13.53
CA PRO A 642 1.71 -10.76 -12.74
C PRO A 642 2.69 -9.80 -13.39
N TYR A 643 3.46 -9.07 -12.58
CA TYR A 643 4.46 -8.17 -13.12
C TYR A 643 5.63 -8.92 -13.75
N SER A 644 5.92 -8.58 -14.99
CA SER A 644 7.17 -8.87 -15.70
C SER A 644 7.34 -7.82 -16.79
N PHE A 645 8.53 -7.67 -17.38
CA PHE A 645 8.73 -6.74 -18.49
C PHE A 645 7.83 -7.06 -19.70
N GLU A 646 7.64 -8.34 -19.99
CA GLU A 646 6.78 -8.81 -21.07
C GLU A 646 5.29 -8.56 -20.79
N ASN A 647 4.81 -8.83 -19.57
CA ASN A 647 3.43 -8.51 -19.17
C ASN A 647 3.18 -7.00 -19.09
N SER A 648 4.18 -6.22 -18.69
CA SER A 648 4.14 -4.76 -18.74
C SER A 648 3.97 -4.26 -20.19
N ARG A 649 4.69 -4.87 -21.15
CA ARG A 649 4.52 -4.59 -22.58
C ARG A 649 3.15 -5.00 -23.11
N LEU A 650 2.64 -6.15 -22.68
CA LEU A 650 1.28 -6.62 -23.02
C LEU A 650 0.23 -5.62 -22.53
N LEU A 651 0.32 -5.17 -21.28
CA LEU A 651 -0.59 -4.15 -20.73
C LEU A 651 -0.47 -2.81 -21.47
N TYR A 652 0.75 -2.37 -21.79
CA TYR A 652 0.98 -1.16 -22.58
C TYR A 652 0.24 -1.22 -23.92
N ARG A 653 0.37 -2.35 -24.65
CA ARG A 653 -0.34 -2.56 -25.91
C ARG A 653 -1.86 -2.69 -25.72
N ALA A 654 -2.32 -3.34 -24.65
CA ALA A 654 -3.74 -3.43 -24.33
C ALA A 654 -4.35 -2.05 -24.07
N ILE A 655 -3.65 -1.17 -23.34
CA ILE A 655 -4.10 0.21 -23.08
C ILE A 655 -4.16 1.01 -24.39
N LEU A 656 -3.12 0.96 -25.24
CA LEU A 656 -3.12 1.66 -26.52
C LEU A 656 -4.24 1.15 -27.45
N TRP A 657 -4.46 -0.16 -27.49
CA TRP A 657 -5.53 -0.74 -28.30
C TRP A 657 -6.92 -0.34 -27.78
N CYS A 658 -7.14 -0.39 -26.46
CA CYS A 658 -8.38 0.07 -25.83
C CYS A 658 -8.65 1.55 -26.10
N ALA A 659 -7.60 2.37 -26.04
CA ALA A 659 -7.66 3.80 -26.33
C ALA A 659 -7.76 4.14 -27.84
N ARG A 660 -7.71 3.13 -28.73
CA ARG A 660 -7.68 3.29 -30.19
C ARG A 660 -6.50 4.15 -30.65
N SER A 661 -5.32 3.86 -30.13
CA SER A 661 -4.09 4.62 -30.35
C SER A 661 -2.91 3.68 -30.66
N GLU A 662 -3.17 2.63 -31.43
CA GLU A 662 -2.15 1.70 -31.92
C GLU A 662 -1.06 2.41 -32.75
N ASP A 663 -1.42 3.49 -33.44
CA ASP A 663 -0.53 4.36 -34.21
C ASP A 663 0.48 5.13 -33.34
N ALA A 664 0.16 5.31 -32.05
CA ALA A 664 1.05 5.96 -31.09
C ALA A 664 2.13 5.02 -30.52
N LEU A 665 2.13 3.72 -30.88
CA LEU A 665 3.06 2.71 -30.33
C LEU A 665 4.52 3.16 -30.45
N HIS A 666 4.92 3.62 -31.64
CA HIS A 666 6.32 3.98 -31.94
C HIS A 666 6.65 5.44 -31.60
N ARG A 667 6.10 5.97 -30.51
CA ARG A 667 6.45 7.30 -29.98
C ARG A 667 7.09 7.12 -28.61
N TRP A 668 8.37 7.46 -28.50
CA TRP A 668 9.17 7.23 -27.28
C TRP A 668 9.10 5.77 -26.83
N PHE A 669 9.53 4.87 -27.72
CA PHE A 669 9.32 3.44 -27.58
C PHE A 669 10.60 2.65 -27.87
N SER A 670 10.66 1.42 -27.37
CA SER A 670 11.75 0.49 -27.57
C SER A 670 11.20 -0.81 -28.14
N SER A 671 11.82 -1.35 -29.20
CA SER A 671 11.41 -2.65 -29.76
C SER A 671 11.61 -3.80 -28.77
N ASN A 672 12.55 -3.70 -27.83
CA ASN A 672 12.81 -4.68 -26.79
C ASN A 672 12.04 -4.34 -25.50
N PHE A 673 11.24 -5.27 -24.96
CA PHE A 673 10.46 -5.04 -23.72
C PHE A 673 11.32 -4.95 -22.46
N ASN A 674 12.57 -5.43 -22.48
CA ASN A 674 13.53 -5.26 -21.39
C ASN A 674 14.09 -3.84 -21.30
N VAL A 675 13.88 -3.03 -22.34
CA VAL A 675 14.38 -1.66 -22.45
C VAL A 675 13.22 -0.68 -22.52
N GLU A 676 13.28 0.38 -21.73
CA GLU A 676 12.25 1.43 -21.71
C GLU A 676 12.80 2.77 -22.17
N VAL A 677 11.91 3.58 -22.78
CA VAL A 677 12.20 4.96 -23.16
C VAL A 677 11.36 5.89 -22.30
N HIS A 678 12.02 6.88 -21.70
CA HIS A 678 11.39 7.89 -20.86
C HIS A 678 11.74 9.26 -21.42
N ALA A 679 10.74 10.01 -21.86
CA ALA A 679 10.93 11.28 -22.53
C ALA A 679 10.39 12.45 -21.73
N TYR A 680 11.08 13.58 -21.81
CA TYR A 680 10.73 14.85 -21.16
C TYR A 680 10.77 15.94 -22.24
N PRO A 681 9.74 16.04 -23.10
CA PRO A 681 9.77 16.92 -24.26
C PRO A 681 9.97 18.40 -23.89
N GLU A 682 9.40 18.83 -22.76
CA GLU A 682 9.51 20.20 -22.26
C GLU A 682 10.96 20.58 -21.89
N SER A 683 11.76 19.62 -21.42
CA SER A 683 13.18 19.82 -21.11
C SER A 683 14.11 19.41 -22.25
N GLY A 684 13.55 18.97 -23.39
CA GLY A 684 14.31 18.63 -24.59
C GLY A 684 15.22 17.41 -24.42
N LYS A 685 14.87 16.44 -23.57
CA LYS A 685 15.66 15.23 -23.31
C LYS A 685 14.82 13.97 -23.24
N PHE A 686 15.44 12.82 -23.48
CA PHE A 686 14.88 11.52 -23.15
C PHE A 686 16.02 10.58 -22.72
N CYS A 687 15.68 9.50 -22.03
CA CYS A 687 16.61 8.43 -21.73
C CYS A 687 16.11 7.08 -22.21
N VAL A 688 17.05 6.18 -22.46
CA VAL A 688 16.83 4.79 -22.79
C VAL A 688 17.49 3.96 -21.70
N VAL A 689 16.73 3.03 -21.12
CA VAL A 689 17.11 2.34 -19.88
C VAL A 689 17.01 0.84 -20.06
N ASN A 690 18.11 0.14 -19.85
CA ASN A 690 18.11 -1.32 -19.75
C ASN A 690 17.67 -1.74 -18.35
N ASN A 691 16.54 -2.43 -18.24
CA ASN A 691 16.00 -2.89 -16.96
C ASN A 691 16.50 -4.28 -16.53
N THR A 692 17.49 -4.86 -17.23
CA THR A 692 18.08 -6.15 -16.86
C THR A 692 19.56 -6.00 -16.50
N TYR A 693 20.09 -6.98 -15.81
CA TYR A 693 21.53 -7.11 -15.54
C TYR A 693 22.25 -7.92 -16.64
N GLU A 694 21.76 -7.82 -17.88
CA GLU A 694 22.33 -8.46 -19.06
C GLU A 694 22.37 -7.44 -20.20
N PRO A 695 23.37 -7.44 -21.10
CA PRO A 695 23.38 -6.55 -22.26
C PRO A 695 22.11 -6.69 -23.11
N GLN A 696 21.59 -5.58 -23.61
CA GLN A 696 20.38 -5.55 -24.45
C GLN A 696 20.60 -4.76 -25.73
N ALA A 697 20.08 -5.29 -26.83
CA ALA A 697 19.92 -4.57 -28.09
C ALA A 697 18.47 -4.09 -28.23
N THR A 698 18.27 -2.89 -28.77
CA THR A 698 16.94 -2.39 -29.12
C THR A 698 16.96 -1.43 -30.30
N THR A 699 15.81 -1.25 -30.95
CA THR A 699 15.52 -0.10 -31.80
C THR A 699 14.74 0.92 -30.98
N VAL A 700 15.30 2.12 -30.84
CA VAL A 700 14.72 3.23 -30.10
C VAL A 700 13.95 4.12 -31.07
N TYR A 701 12.68 4.37 -30.76
CA TYR A 701 11.79 5.27 -31.51
C TYR A 701 11.64 6.59 -30.77
N LYS A 702 11.92 7.71 -31.47
CA LYS A 702 11.72 9.07 -30.97
C LYS A 702 10.26 9.52 -31.08
N GLY A 703 9.94 10.71 -30.55
CA GLY A 703 8.59 11.27 -30.57
C GLY A 703 8.00 11.57 -31.95
N ASP A 704 8.86 11.73 -32.97
CA ASP A 704 8.50 11.96 -34.38
C ASP A 704 8.39 10.67 -35.21
N GLY A 705 8.62 9.51 -34.59
CA GLY A 705 8.63 8.19 -35.24
C GLY A 705 9.96 7.81 -35.90
N SER A 706 10.96 8.69 -35.93
CA SER A 706 12.31 8.30 -36.37
C SER A 706 12.93 7.31 -35.38
N ALA A 707 13.81 6.44 -35.87
CA ALA A 707 14.37 5.36 -35.05
C ALA A 707 15.86 5.11 -35.31
N PHE A 708 16.54 4.59 -34.29
CA PHE A 708 17.95 4.20 -34.37
C PHE A 708 18.23 2.94 -33.52
N PRO A 709 19.18 2.09 -33.91
CA PRO A 709 19.61 0.96 -33.10
C PRO A 709 20.46 1.45 -31.92
N LEU A 710 20.33 0.78 -30.78
CA LEU A 710 21.13 1.04 -29.58
C LEU A 710 21.47 -0.28 -28.88
N GLU A 711 22.75 -0.44 -28.56
CA GLU A 711 23.26 -1.49 -27.67
C GLU A 711 23.46 -0.86 -26.29
N LEU A 712 22.99 -1.55 -25.24
CA LEU A 712 23.09 -1.13 -23.85
C LEU A 712 23.82 -2.21 -23.05
N ALA A 713 24.77 -1.80 -22.22
CA ALA A 713 25.37 -2.66 -21.22
C ALA A 713 24.35 -3.04 -20.13
N GLU A 714 24.74 -3.95 -19.24
CA GLU A 714 23.93 -4.33 -18.08
C GLU A 714 23.46 -3.10 -17.31
N ASN A 715 22.16 -3.01 -17.06
CA ASN A 715 21.53 -1.96 -16.27
C ASN A 715 21.80 -0.51 -16.74
N GLU A 716 22.34 -0.31 -17.95
CA GLU A 716 22.78 0.99 -18.45
C GLU A 716 21.60 1.95 -18.70
N ILE A 717 21.85 3.24 -18.45
CA ILE A 717 20.98 4.35 -18.82
C ILE A 717 21.72 5.35 -19.70
N CYS A 718 21.19 5.60 -20.89
CA CYS A 718 21.72 6.55 -21.85
C CYS A 718 20.78 7.74 -22.02
N TRP A 719 21.30 8.96 -21.87
CA TRP A 719 20.54 10.22 -22.05
C TRP A 719 20.82 10.84 -23.41
N PHE A 720 19.77 11.32 -24.07
CA PHE A 720 19.79 11.88 -25.42
C PHE A 720 19.04 13.22 -25.47
N PRO A 721 19.39 14.13 -26.39
CA PRO A 721 18.55 15.28 -26.71
C PRO A 721 17.26 14.84 -27.41
N ALA A 722 16.11 15.41 -27.03
CA ALA A 722 14.80 15.13 -27.62
C ALA A 722 14.46 16.03 -28.84
N MET A 723 15.31 17.00 -29.17
CA MET A 723 15.16 17.81 -30.39
C MET A 723 15.37 16.93 -31.65
N PRO A 724 14.73 17.27 -32.80
CA PRO A 724 14.77 16.47 -34.03
C PRO A 724 16.17 16.03 -34.45
#